data_AF-Q6MHU4-F1
#
_entry.id   AF-Q6MHU4-F1
#
_cell.length_a   1.000
_cell.length_b   1.000
_cell.length_c   1.000
_cell.angle_alpha   90.00
_cell.angle_beta   90.00
_cell.angle_gamma   90.00
#
_symmetry.space_group_name_H-M   'P 1'
#
loop_
_entity.id
_entity.type
_entity.pdbx_description
1 polymer ?
#
loop_
_entity_poly.entity_id
_entity_poly.type
_entity_poly.pdbx_seq_one_letter_code
_entity_poly.pdbx_strand_id
1 'polypeptide(L)'
;MKNFLLRSRTLGVFVFLFFGALPVAVASPLSLTYQGRILTSDGVPLEHNNVKFLFEIANPTGTCVIYRELVEGINMANSLGVFDVPIGLGGRQYPADPLYKLSDAFVNSVIHSCAGGATYTALDGDVRVLKVQFYDGTAWRQISPSNVIRSVPFSLTAHSASKLGSLGPNDFVQKNNVPAAGCLAGQVITFDGSNFSCVMDAAGAGGISDVQAGTGISVSGTTIKTVSVAFGSSAGTVAQGNDLRFSDARAPAGAAGGDLSGNYPHPLVSKIQTTPVSATAPSSAGQVLRFDGGTQYVPSFLNVADLRTATAAAQFPAVSCTAAQTLSYSSVTDQFSCVNISLSAVVSPGASGQVLTSNGTAWVSQAPPAGNTVSWVEKTSNYTASGGDHIFANTSGGPFTITLPANPSANDVVRIVDNSQSFNLNALTINPNGNRFSGGAAKDWIQSEQGRSLTLTYQNPTYGWVVTQIDSVTVPPLYTSWNPLDKASALVLSNSFRDVTSTGGSWNSVRGNSSKASGKWYFECKVVQVKSGTPEAMVGVASSAATLAGAYIGSSVAGRGYQVQGGFTYGATYTGSKPALTAGDVMGIAADFAAGTLSYYKNGVYQGQFSSLPAGDVFPAASIANDTVTKIQLLTGASQLVYGPPAGFTAWD
;
A
#
# COMPACT_ATOMS: atom_id res chain seq x y z
N MET A 1 -3.00 -32.75 137.50
CA MET A 1 -3.80 -32.32 136.33
C MET A 1 -3.00 -31.30 135.59
N LYS A 2 -2.61 -31.61 134.36
CA LYS A 2 -1.69 -30.78 133.61
C LYS A 2 -2.45 -29.49 133.18
N ASN A 3 -2.15 -28.30 133.74
CA ASN A 3 -0.81 -27.78 133.99
C ASN A 3 0.06 -28.18 132.82
N PHE A 4 0.38 -27.26 131.91
CA PHE A 4 1.37 -27.57 130.87
C PHE A 4 0.71 -28.53 129.83
N LEU A 5 0.81 -28.29 128.52
CA LEU A 5 1.92 -28.78 127.71
C LEU A 5 1.48 -28.63 126.27
N LEU A 6 2.34 -28.10 125.41
CA LEU A 6 3.39 -28.89 124.75
C LEU A 6 2.78 -30.09 123.99
N ARG A 7 3.41 -30.37 122.86
CA ARG A 7 3.65 -31.73 122.36
C ARG A 7 3.02 -32.82 123.24
N SER A 8 2.02 -33.52 122.71
CA SER A 8 1.98 -34.99 122.67
C SER A 8 0.55 -35.49 122.54
N ARG A 9 0.36 -36.28 121.48
CA ARG A 9 -0.41 -37.53 121.38
C ARG A 9 -1.45 -37.87 122.47
N THR A 10 -2.58 -38.35 121.93
CA THR A 10 -3.48 -39.44 122.38
C THR A 10 -4.62 -39.19 123.38
N LEU A 11 -5.84 -39.40 122.84
CA LEU A 11 -6.95 -40.28 123.29
C LEU A 11 -7.81 -39.87 124.50
N GLY A 12 -9.14 -39.75 124.28
CA GLY A 12 -10.15 -39.85 125.34
C GLY A 12 -11.42 -39.03 125.10
N VAL A 13 -12.50 -39.71 124.70
CA VAL A 13 -13.87 -39.25 124.45
C VAL A 13 -14.51 -38.57 125.67
N PHE A 14 -15.25 -37.46 125.48
CA PHE A 14 -16.53 -37.23 126.15
C PHE A 14 -17.40 -36.22 125.38
N VAL A 15 -18.64 -36.63 125.14
CA VAL A 15 -19.70 -35.97 124.37
C VAL A 15 -20.19 -34.70 125.08
N PHE A 16 -20.31 -33.59 124.36
CA PHE A 16 -21.17 -32.46 124.75
C PHE A 16 -22.08 -32.11 123.57
N LEU A 17 -23.34 -32.55 123.65
CA LEU A 17 -24.44 -32.00 122.88
C LEU A 17 -24.55 -30.50 123.20
N PHE A 18 -24.23 -29.63 122.24
CA PHE A 18 -24.66 -28.24 122.30
C PHE A 18 -25.85 -28.06 121.37
N PHE A 19 -27.04 -28.08 121.99
CA PHE A 19 -28.33 -27.77 121.40
C PHE A 19 -28.31 -26.42 120.68
N GLY A 20 -28.92 -26.38 119.50
CA GLY A 20 -29.08 -25.16 118.71
C GLY A 20 -29.86 -24.08 119.46
N ALA A 21 -29.34 -22.85 119.41
CA ALA A 21 -30.08 -21.65 119.73
C ALA A 21 -30.47 -20.97 118.42
N LEU A 22 -31.62 -21.35 117.87
CA LEU A 22 -32.34 -20.54 116.89
C LEU A 22 -32.73 -19.23 117.57
N PRO A 23 -32.44 -18.04 117.00
CA PRO A 23 -33.05 -16.83 117.48
C PRO A 23 -34.54 -16.87 117.10
N VAL A 24 -35.38 -17.22 118.06
CA VAL A 24 -36.82 -17.03 117.92
C VAL A 24 -37.06 -15.52 118.01
N ALA A 25 -37.32 -14.88 116.87
CA ALA A 25 -37.81 -13.51 116.86
C ALA A 25 -39.22 -13.52 117.45
N VAL A 26 -39.32 -13.17 118.73
CA VAL A 26 -40.61 -12.97 119.40
C VAL A 26 -41.20 -11.70 118.81
N ALA A 27 -42.31 -11.81 118.08
CA ALA A 27 -43.05 -10.65 117.62
C ALA A 27 -43.43 -9.82 118.86
N SER A 28 -43.12 -8.52 118.82
CA SER A 28 -43.47 -7.60 119.89
C SER A 28 -44.99 -7.58 120.11
N PRO A 29 -45.47 -7.52 121.37
CA PRO A 29 -46.90 -7.54 121.66
C PRO A 29 -47.63 -6.39 120.94
N LEU A 30 -48.76 -6.72 120.31
CA LEU A 30 -49.57 -5.81 119.48
C LEU A 30 -50.55 -4.95 120.29
N SER A 31 -50.59 -5.13 121.61
CA SER A 31 -51.48 -4.44 122.53
C SER A 31 -50.75 -4.01 123.80
N LEU A 32 -51.30 -3.02 124.49
CA LEU A 32 -50.88 -2.60 125.82
C LEU A 32 -52.01 -2.94 126.81
N THR A 33 -51.71 -3.66 127.88
CA THR A 33 -52.73 -3.98 128.89
C THR A 33 -53.03 -2.77 129.77
N TYR A 34 -54.30 -2.37 129.84
CA TYR A 34 -54.80 -1.40 130.81
C TYR A 34 -55.73 -2.10 131.80
N GLN A 35 -55.24 -2.30 133.02
CA GLN A 35 -55.92 -3.05 134.08
C GLN A 35 -56.11 -2.20 135.32
N GLY A 36 -57.16 -2.47 136.08
CA GLY A 36 -57.44 -1.76 137.32
C GLY A 36 -58.69 -2.23 138.02
N ARG A 37 -59.09 -1.47 139.05
CA ARG A 37 -60.37 -1.64 139.75
C ARG A 37 -61.10 -0.31 139.79
N ILE A 38 -62.37 -0.31 139.39
CA ILE A 38 -63.26 0.83 139.48
C ILE A 38 -64.17 0.65 140.70
N LEU A 39 -64.11 1.62 141.61
CA LEU A 39 -65.03 1.76 142.74
C LEU A 39 -65.77 3.08 142.59
N THR A 40 -67.02 3.13 143.04
CA THR A 40 -67.75 4.39 143.21
C THR A 40 -67.17 5.19 144.38
N SER A 41 -67.61 6.44 144.55
CA SER A 41 -67.17 7.30 145.66
C SER A 41 -67.47 6.71 147.04
N ASP A 42 -68.45 5.81 147.14
CA ASP A 42 -68.84 5.16 148.41
C ASP A 42 -68.14 3.80 148.61
N GLY A 43 -67.16 3.47 147.76
CA GLY A 43 -66.37 2.23 147.84
C GLY A 43 -67.06 0.98 147.27
N VAL A 44 -68.24 1.14 146.68
CA VAL A 44 -68.99 0.03 146.05
C VAL A 44 -68.40 -0.26 144.67
N PRO A 45 -68.16 -1.53 144.31
CA PRO A 45 -67.62 -1.85 142.99
C PRO A 45 -68.58 -1.58 141.83
N LEU A 46 -68.03 -1.22 140.67
CA LEU A 46 -68.82 -1.10 139.44
C LEU A 46 -69.21 -2.48 138.91
N GLU A 47 -70.50 -2.78 138.99
CA GLU A 47 -71.10 -4.07 138.60
C GLU A 47 -72.12 -3.84 137.47
N HIS A 48 -71.63 -3.59 136.25
CA HIS A 48 -72.46 -3.36 135.07
C HIS A 48 -72.05 -4.27 133.90
N ASN A 49 -73.02 -4.83 133.18
CA ASN A 49 -72.77 -5.86 132.16
C ASN A 49 -72.31 -5.29 130.80
N ASN A 50 -72.29 -3.97 130.64
CA ASN A 50 -71.87 -3.31 129.41
C ASN A 50 -71.17 -1.98 129.72
N VAL A 51 -69.91 -2.06 130.15
CA VAL A 51 -69.02 -0.92 130.35
C VAL A 51 -68.23 -0.66 129.06
N LYS A 52 -67.98 0.61 128.75
CA LYS A 52 -67.20 1.02 127.57
C LYS A 52 -65.99 1.83 128.01
N PHE A 53 -64.88 1.72 127.29
CA PHE A 53 -63.65 2.49 127.51
C PHE A 53 -63.24 3.25 126.25
N LEU A 54 -62.87 4.52 126.42
CA LEU A 54 -62.24 5.33 125.40
C LEU A 54 -60.78 5.58 125.79
N PHE A 55 -59.85 5.13 124.95
CA PHE A 55 -58.42 5.35 125.12
C PHE A 55 -57.91 6.34 124.09
N GLU A 56 -57.13 7.32 124.55
CA GLU A 56 -56.41 8.23 123.68
C GLU A 56 -54.94 8.26 124.06
N ILE A 57 -54.07 8.09 123.05
CA ILE A 57 -52.64 8.32 123.17
C ILE A 57 -52.33 9.64 122.52
N ALA A 58 -51.69 10.52 123.29
CA ALA A 58 -51.33 11.85 122.87
C ALA A 58 -49.83 12.10 122.97
N ASN A 59 -49.40 13.18 122.34
CA ASN A 59 -48.05 13.74 122.47
C ASN A 59 -47.71 14.06 123.96
N PRO A 60 -46.44 14.38 124.30
CA PRO A 60 -46.03 14.59 125.69
C PRO A 60 -46.86 15.60 126.50
N THR A 61 -47.38 16.65 125.86
CA THR A 61 -48.20 17.70 126.50
C THR A 61 -49.68 17.35 126.58
N GLY A 62 -50.11 16.24 125.99
CA GLY A 62 -51.51 15.80 125.94
C GLY A 62 -52.41 16.63 125.02
N THR A 63 -51.86 17.50 124.17
CA THR A 63 -52.64 18.41 123.31
C THR A 63 -52.94 17.84 121.93
N CYS A 64 -52.14 16.88 121.45
CA CYS A 64 -52.32 16.21 120.16
C CYS A 64 -52.59 14.72 120.38
N VAL A 65 -53.82 14.27 120.11
CA VAL A 65 -54.17 12.84 120.13
C VAL A 65 -53.73 12.20 118.82
N ILE A 66 -52.82 11.24 118.90
CA ILE A 66 -52.21 10.54 117.76
C ILE A 66 -52.95 9.24 117.48
N TYR A 67 -53.52 8.64 118.52
CA TYR A 67 -54.27 7.40 118.44
C TYR A 67 -55.48 7.46 119.38
N ARG A 68 -56.65 7.05 118.89
CA ARG A 68 -57.89 6.94 119.67
C ARG A 68 -58.58 5.63 119.33
N GLU A 69 -59.05 4.93 120.35
CA GLU A 69 -59.87 3.74 120.20
C GLU A 69 -60.99 3.68 121.22
N LEU A 70 -62.10 3.07 120.80
CA LEU A 70 -63.25 2.74 121.65
C LEU A 70 -63.31 1.23 121.85
N VAL A 71 -63.35 0.79 123.10
CA VAL A 71 -63.58 -0.61 123.48
C VAL A 71 -64.96 -0.70 124.11
N GLU A 72 -65.82 -1.58 123.58
CA GLU A 72 -67.20 -1.75 124.02
C GLU A 72 -67.47 -3.15 124.55
N GLY A 73 -68.56 -3.32 125.31
CA GLY A 73 -69.02 -4.65 125.72
C GLY A 73 -68.25 -5.27 126.87
N ILE A 74 -67.55 -4.47 127.69
CA ILE A 74 -66.84 -5.00 128.86
C ILE A 74 -67.87 -5.35 129.93
N ASN A 75 -68.06 -6.65 130.15
CA ASN A 75 -68.94 -7.15 131.21
C ASN A 75 -68.20 -7.11 132.55
N MET A 76 -68.61 -6.19 133.42
CA MET A 76 -68.08 -6.04 134.77
C MET A 76 -69.00 -6.64 135.83
N ALA A 77 -70.06 -7.38 135.46
CA ALA A 77 -70.94 -8.05 136.42
C ALA A 77 -70.23 -9.23 137.13
N ASN A 78 -70.32 -9.28 138.45
CA ASN A 78 -69.58 -10.10 139.40
C ASN A 78 -68.04 -9.91 139.39
N SER A 79 -67.53 -8.78 138.89
CA SER A 79 -66.09 -8.54 138.76
C SER A 79 -65.43 -7.93 140.00
N LEU A 80 -66.22 -7.50 141.00
CA LEU A 80 -65.78 -6.64 142.10
C LEU A 80 -65.09 -5.37 141.61
N GLY A 81 -65.56 -4.85 140.46
CA GLY A 81 -65.06 -3.66 139.80
C GLY A 81 -63.73 -3.84 139.06
N VAL A 82 -63.19 -5.06 139.01
CA VAL A 82 -61.89 -5.34 138.37
C VAL A 82 -62.07 -5.43 136.85
N PHE A 83 -61.14 -4.81 136.11
CA PHE A 83 -61.10 -4.87 134.66
C PHE A 83 -59.67 -5.10 134.15
N ASP A 84 -59.58 -5.76 133.01
CA ASP A 84 -58.41 -5.84 132.16
C ASP A 84 -58.88 -5.54 130.73
N VAL A 85 -58.37 -4.45 130.16
CA VAL A 85 -58.74 -4.00 128.83
C VAL A 85 -57.47 -3.80 128.00
N PRO A 86 -57.32 -4.53 126.88
CA PRO A 86 -56.19 -4.34 125.97
C PRO A 86 -56.41 -3.09 125.11
N ILE A 87 -55.44 -2.18 125.16
CA ILE A 87 -55.29 -1.06 124.25
C ILE A 87 -54.70 -1.60 122.94
N GLY A 88 -55.27 -1.28 121.78
CA GLY A 88 -54.84 -1.73 120.45
C GLY A 88 -55.74 -2.76 119.79
N LEU A 89 -56.73 -3.31 120.52
CA LEU A 89 -57.69 -4.30 120.03
C LEU A 89 -59.13 -3.74 119.91
N GLY A 90 -59.34 -2.47 120.28
CA GLY A 90 -60.62 -1.79 120.19
C GLY A 90 -60.96 -1.29 118.79
N GLY A 91 -62.17 -0.75 118.63
CA GLY A 91 -62.56 -0.03 117.42
C GLY A 91 -61.78 1.27 117.30
N ARG A 92 -60.67 1.25 116.53
CA ARG A 92 -59.83 2.44 116.29
C ARG A 92 -60.64 3.53 115.60
N GLN A 93 -60.78 4.66 116.30
CA GLN A 93 -61.49 5.84 115.82
C GLN A 93 -60.55 6.81 115.10
N TYR A 94 -59.27 6.79 115.46
CA TYR A 94 -58.23 7.62 114.86
C TYR A 94 -56.85 6.96 115.01
N PRO A 95 -55.96 7.00 113.99
CA PRO A 95 -56.17 7.52 112.63
C PRO A 95 -57.07 6.63 111.77
N ALA A 96 -57.56 7.16 110.63
CA ALA A 96 -58.40 6.40 109.69
C ALA A 96 -57.62 5.37 108.86
N ASP A 97 -56.29 5.47 108.79
CA ASP A 97 -55.42 4.59 107.99
C ASP A 97 -55.46 3.13 108.49
N PRO A 98 -56.01 2.17 107.72
CA PRO A 98 -56.17 0.78 108.16
C PRO A 98 -54.86 0.07 108.51
N LEU A 99 -53.71 0.50 107.97
CA LEU A 99 -52.40 -0.10 108.25
C LEU A 99 -51.73 0.45 109.50
N TYR A 100 -52.20 1.58 110.05
CA TYR A 100 -51.59 2.23 111.20
C TYR A 100 -51.83 1.43 112.49
N LYS A 101 -50.77 0.89 113.07
CA LYS A 101 -50.83 0.07 114.29
C LYS A 101 -50.64 0.94 115.52
N LEU A 102 -51.06 0.42 116.67
CA LEU A 102 -50.78 1.02 117.97
C LEU A 102 -49.27 1.31 118.16
N SER A 103 -48.40 0.42 117.66
CA SER A 103 -46.94 0.57 117.67
C SER A 103 -46.46 1.84 116.98
N ASP A 104 -47.16 2.27 115.94
CA ASP A 104 -46.73 3.39 115.11
C ASP A 104 -46.87 4.71 115.87
N ALA A 105 -47.83 4.81 116.80
CA ALA A 105 -47.99 5.96 117.69
C ALA A 105 -46.74 6.24 118.56
N PHE A 106 -45.88 5.24 118.72
CA PHE A 106 -44.65 5.31 119.51
C PHE A 106 -43.38 5.48 118.66
N VAL A 107 -43.47 5.49 117.33
CA VAL A 107 -42.31 5.73 116.46
C VAL A 107 -41.91 7.21 116.56
N ASN A 108 -40.64 7.47 116.83
CA ASN A 108 -40.04 8.81 116.84
C ASN A 108 -39.27 9.07 115.54
N SER A 109 -38.83 10.32 115.31
CA SER A 109 -38.23 10.77 114.05
C SER A 109 -39.15 10.63 112.83
N VAL A 110 -40.46 10.61 113.08
CA VAL A 110 -41.52 10.60 112.06
C VAL A 110 -42.55 11.68 112.39
N ILE A 111 -43.33 12.08 111.39
CA ILE A 111 -44.43 13.03 111.56
C ILE A 111 -45.72 12.26 111.81
N HIS A 112 -46.36 12.52 112.95
CA HIS A 112 -47.68 12.01 113.28
C HIS A 112 -48.77 13.03 112.96
N SER A 113 -49.91 12.53 112.53
CA SER A 113 -51.12 13.33 112.36
C SER A 113 -51.91 13.35 113.68
N CYS A 114 -52.41 14.53 114.07
CA CYS A 114 -53.24 14.71 115.26
C CYS A 114 -54.73 14.64 114.92
N ALA A 115 -55.53 14.02 115.78
CA ALA A 115 -56.99 14.09 115.72
C ALA A 115 -57.42 15.57 115.84
N GLY A 116 -58.11 16.08 114.82
CA GLY A 116 -58.42 17.51 114.68
C GLY A 116 -57.60 18.24 113.60
N GLY A 117 -56.65 17.56 112.93
CA GLY A 117 -56.01 18.04 111.69
C GLY A 117 -54.65 18.73 111.87
N ALA A 118 -54.19 18.95 113.10
CA ALA A 118 -52.81 19.39 113.35
C ALA A 118 -51.80 18.24 113.13
N THR A 119 -50.50 18.55 113.12
CA THR A 119 -49.42 17.56 113.04
C THR A 119 -48.51 17.64 114.24
N TYR A 120 -47.91 16.51 114.62
CA TYR A 120 -46.91 16.40 115.66
C TYR A 120 -45.68 15.69 115.10
N THR A 121 -44.58 16.42 114.95
CA THR A 121 -43.29 15.84 114.60
C THR A 121 -42.67 15.25 115.85
N ALA A 122 -42.67 13.92 115.96
CA ALA A 122 -42.08 13.25 117.09
C ALA A 122 -40.56 13.33 117.02
N LEU A 123 -39.96 14.04 117.98
CA LEU A 123 -38.52 14.14 118.10
C LEU A 123 -37.95 12.84 118.68
N ASP A 124 -36.66 12.64 118.46
CA ASP A 124 -35.96 11.54 119.11
C ASP A 124 -36.10 11.66 120.65
N GLY A 125 -36.48 10.56 121.29
CA GLY A 125 -36.72 10.49 122.75
C GLY A 125 -38.08 10.97 123.29
N ASP A 126 -39.02 11.45 122.45
CA ASP A 126 -40.32 11.92 122.94
C ASP A 126 -41.18 10.79 123.58
N VAL A 127 -41.82 11.08 124.72
CA VAL A 127 -42.78 10.18 125.43
C VAL A 127 -44.23 10.35 124.94
N ARG A 128 -45.16 9.51 125.40
CA ARG A 128 -46.61 9.63 125.12
C ARG A 128 -47.44 9.66 126.39
N VAL A 129 -48.63 10.27 126.35
CA VAL A 129 -49.57 10.28 127.49
C VAL A 129 -50.88 9.56 127.14
N LEU A 130 -51.41 8.81 128.09
CA LEU A 130 -52.65 8.05 128.00
C LEU A 130 -53.78 8.78 128.73
N LYS A 131 -54.86 9.07 127.99
CA LYS A 131 -56.13 9.57 128.54
C LYS A 131 -57.18 8.48 128.49
N VAL A 132 -57.97 8.36 129.57
CA VAL A 132 -58.96 7.28 129.73
C VAL A 132 -60.29 7.85 130.21
N GLN A 133 -61.37 7.43 129.53
CA GLN A 133 -62.75 7.64 129.95
C GLN A 133 -63.49 6.31 129.93
N PHE A 134 -64.48 6.15 130.80
CA PHE A 134 -65.34 4.96 130.82
C PHE A 134 -66.82 5.32 130.97
N TYR A 135 -67.70 4.48 130.43
CA TYR A 135 -69.15 4.62 130.56
C TYR A 135 -69.68 3.60 131.58
N ASP A 136 -70.25 4.07 132.68
CA ASP A 136 -70.66 3.24 133.82
C ASP A 136 -72.03 2.54 133.66
N GLY A 137 -72.66 2.70 132.49
CA GLY A 137 -74.03 2.25 132.22
C GLY A 137 -75.02 3.43 132.19
N THR A 138 -74.70 4.53 132.86
CA THR A 138 -75.55 5.73 132.95
C THR A 138 -74.91 6.98 132.35
N ALA A 139 -73.61 7.17 132.56
CA ALA A 139 -72.88 8.35 132.09
C ALA A 139 -71.40 8.07 131.84
N TRP A 140 -70.77 8.94 131.05
CA TRP A 140 -69.32 8.94 130.86
C TRP A 140 -68.61 9.57 132.07
N ARG A 141 -67.57 8.89 132.54
CA ARG A 141 -66.71 9.29 133.64
C ARG A 141 -65.26 9.37 133.14
N GLN A 142 -64.52 10.37 133.58
CA GLN A 142 -63.11 10.54 133.22
C GLN A 142 -62.21 10.05 134.35
N ILE A 143 -61.15 9.31 133.99
CA ILE A 143 -60.06 8.98 134.90
C ILE A 143 -59.04 10.12 134.83
N SER A 144 -58.80 10.77 135.97
CA SER A 144 -57.92 11.93 136.11
C SER A 144 -56.96 11.73 137.28
N PRO A 145 -55.68 12.15 137.17
CA PRO A 145 -55.03 12.76 136.01
C PRO A 145 -54.62 11.77 134.90
N SER A 146 -54.24 12.26 133.72
CA SER A 146 -53.73 11.44 132.61
C SER A 146 -52.37 10.80 132.93
N ASN A 147 -52.13 9.60 132.39
CA ASN A 147 -50.96 8.80 132.74
C ASN A 147 -49.83 8.97 131.70
N VAL A 148 -48.59 9.21 132.13
CA VAL A 148 -47.43 9.19 131.22
C VAL A 148 -47.05 7.74 130.91
N ILE A 149 -46.96 7.40 129.63
CA ILE A 149 -46.45 6.11 129.17
C ILE A 149 -44.92 6.19 129.16
N ARG A 150 -44.29 5.67 130.23
CA ARG A 150 -42.85 5.82 130.49
C ARG A 150 -41.97 4.74 129.86
N SER A 151 -42.57 3.61 129.50
CA SER A 151 -41.86 2.52 128.88
C SER A 151 -42.80 1.81 127.93
N VAL A 152 -42.61 2.03 126.64
CA VAL A 152 -42.89 1.00 125.66
C VAL A 152 -41.61 0.18 125.51
N PRO A 153 -41.66 -1.15 125.44
CA PRO A 153 -40.46 -1.96 125.27
C PRO A 153 -39.63 -1.46 124.07
N PHE A 154 -38.34 -1.16 124.28
CA PHE A 154 -37.38 -0.68 123.26
C PHE A 154 -37.24 -1.62 122.04
N SER A 155 -37.89 -2.79 122.02
CA SER A 155 -37.93 -3.71 120.89
C SER A 155 -39.06 -3.42 119.89
N LEU A 156 -39.99 -2.50 120.16
CA LEU A 156 -41.08 -2.20 119.21
C LEU A 156 -40.63 -1.37 118.00
N THR A 157 -39.48 -0.70 118.04
CA THR A 157 -39.09 0.29 117.00
C THR A 157 -37.62 0.24 116.56
N ALA A 158 -36.92 -0.89 116.68
CA ALA A 158 -35.54 -1.08 116.17
C ALA A 158 -35.49 -1.25 114.62
N HIS A 159 -36.32 -0.52 113.87
CA HIS A 159 -36.49 -0.71 112.43
C HIS A 159 -35.48 0.09 111.59
N SER A 160 -34.82 1.12 112.14
CA SER A 160 -33.92 1.99 111.37
C SER A 160 -32.80 2.60 112.22
N ALA A 161 -31.58 2.04 112.11
CA ALA A 161 -30.35 2.72 112.51
C ALA A 161 -29.82 3.52 111.31
N SER A 162 -29.76 4.85 111.41
CA SER A 162 -29.45 5.74 110.28
C SER A 162 -27.98 5.81 109.91
N LYS A 163 -27.08 5.36 110.79
CA LYS A 163 -25.63 5.26 110.55
C LYS A 163 -25.04 4.10 111.33
N LEU A 164 -23.90 3.60 110.85
CA LEU A 164 -22.96 2.86 111.67
C LEU A 164 -21.75 3.77 111.91
N GLY A 165 -21.71 4.44 113.06
CA GLY A 165 -20.76 5.53 113.30
C GLY A 165 -21.10 6.79 112.50
N SER A 166 -20.16 7.32 111.72
CA SER A 166 -20.33 8.53 110.89
C SER A 166 -20.66 8.26 109.42
N LEU A 167 -20.57 7.01 108.98
CA LEU A 167 -20.63 6.59 107.58
C LEU A 167 -22.06 6.28 107.12
N GLY A 168 -22.35 6.56 105.85
CA GLY A 168 -23.64 6.35 105.20
C GLY A 168 -23.68 5.11 104.29
N PRO A 169 -24.85 4.67 103.82
CA PRO A 169 -25.01 3.40 103.11
C PRO A 169 -24.12 3.18 101.87
N ASN A 170 -23.75 4.23 101.14
CA ASN A 170 -22.95 4.14 99.90
C ASN A 170 -21.44 4.00 100.13
N ASP A 171 -20.98 4.22 101.37
CA ASP A 171 -19.58 4.04 101.74
C ASP A 171 -19.23 2.55 101.97
N PHE A 172 -20.23 1.69 101.87
CA PHE A 172 -20.12 0.28 102.21
C PHE A 172 -20.28 -0.60 100.96
N VAL A 173 -19.29 -1.47 100.74
CA VAL A 173 -19.45 -2.64 99.88
C VAL A 173 -19.93 -3.79 100.74
N GLN A 174 -21.06 -4.40 100.38
CA GLN A 174 -21.52 -5.60 101.05
C GLN A 174 -20.55 -6.76 100.75
N LYS A 175 -20.10 -7.47 101.78
CA LYS A 175 -19.15 -8.59 101.62
C LYS A 175 -19.65 -9.67 100.65
N ASN A 176 -20.96 -9.88 100.56
CA ASN A 176 -21.57 -10.85 99.66
C ASN A 176 -21.48 -10.43 98.17
N ASN A 177 -21.16 -9.18 97.88
CA ASN A 177 -21.04 -8.67 96.52
C ASN A 177 -19.61 -8.79 95.97
N VAL A 178 -18.65 -9.23 96.79
CA VAL A 178 -17.27 -9.53 96.37
C VAL A 178 -17.15 -11.06 96.16
N PRO A 179 -16.51 -11.55 95.08
CA PRO A 179 -16.37 -12.98 94.84
C PRO A 179 -15.75 -13.73 96.03
N ALA A 180 -16.54 -14.62 96.65
CA ALA A 180 -16.16 -15.28 97.90
C ALA A 180 -14.98 -16.26 97.79
N ALA A 181 -14.70 -16.76 96.58
CA ALA A 181 -13.64 -17.74 96.33
C ALA A 181 -12.23 -17.14 96.17
N GLY A 182 -12.10 -15.81 96.10
CA GLY A 182 -10.85 -15.14 95.70
C GLY A 182 -10.51 -15.31 94.21
N CYS A 183 -9.66 -14.44 93.67
CA CYS A 183 -9.20 -14.56 92.28
C CYS A 183 -7.97 -15.49 92.17
N LEU A 184 -7.83 -16.20 91.05
CA LEU A 184 -6.67 -17.03 90.79
C LEU A 184 -5.41 -16.18 90.52
N ALA A 185 -4.22 -16.78 90.62
CA ALA A 185 -2.98 -16.10 90.25
C ALA A 185 -3.03 -15.64 88.77
N GLY A 186 -2.79 -14.35 88.53
CA GLY A 186 -2.93 -13.72 87.20
C GLY A 186 -4.31 -13.13 86.91
N GLN A 187 -5.22 -13.12 87.88
CA GLN A 187 -6.53 -12.48 87.79
C GLN A 187 -6.68 -11.31 88.76
N VAL A 188 -7.52 -10.34 88.41
CA VAL A 188 -7.85 -9.14 89.21
C VAL A 188 -9.37 -9.01 89.42
N ILE A 189 -9.78 -8.39 90.53
CA ILE A 189 -11.19 -8.06 90.79
C ILE A 189 -11.53 -6.78 90.02
N THR A 190 -12.61 -6.83 89.24
CA THR A 190 -13.15 -5.67 88.53
C THR A 190 -14.63 -5.50 88.83
N PHE A 191 -15.11 -4.25 88.85
CA PHE A 191 -16.53 -3.92 88.95
C PHE A 191 -17.03 -3.54 87.56
N ASP A 192 -18.01 -4.27 87.06
CA ASP A 192 -18.56 -4.05 85.71
C ASP A 192 -19.69 -3.00 85.67
N GLY A 193 -19.93 -2.34 86.81
CA GLY A 193 -21.06 -1.40 86.99
C GLY A 193 -22.26 -2.03 87.69
N SER A 194 -22.31 -3.37 87.81
CA SER A 194 -23.39 -4.10 88.47
C SER A 194 -22.90 -5.11 89.50
N ASN A 195 -21.80 -5.83 89.23
CA ASN A 195 -21.22 -6.86 90.10
C ASN A 195 -19.69 -6.78 90.13
N PHE A 196 -19.08 -7.30 91.20
CA PHE A 196 -17.64 -7.54 91.24
C PHE A 196 -17.31 -8.95 90.72
N SER A 197 -16.34 -9.08 89.82
CA SER A 197 -15.92 -10.36 89.23
C SER A 197 -14.39 -10.46 89.04
N CYS A 198 -13.86 -11.70 88.99
CA CYS A 198 -12.45 -11.96 88.70
C CYS A 198 -12.23 -12.09 87.19
N VAL A 199 -11.30 -11.32 86.63
CA VAL A 199 -10.93 -11.35 85.20
C VAL A 199 -9.44 -11.56 85.03
N MET A 200 -9.02 -12.15 83.91
CA MET A 200 -7.60 -12.30 83.57
C MET A 200 -6.96 -10.93 83.35
N ASP A 201 -5.72 -10.78 83.80
CA ASP A 201 -4.94 -9.56 83.58
C ASP A 201 -4.60 -9.42 82.09
N ALA A 202 -5.41 -8.65 81.37
CA ALA A 202 -5.18 -8.31 79.97
C ALA A 202 -4.08 -7.25 79.91
N ALA A 203 -2.82 -7.70 79.89
CA ALA A 203 -1.62 -6.88 79.77
C ALA A 203 -1.86 -5.63 78.89
N GLY A 204 -1.75 -4.44 79.50
CA GLY A 204 -2.21 -3.19 78.91
C GLY A 204 -1.67 -2.88 77.50
N ALA A 205 -2.56 -2.38 76.64
CA ALA A 205 -2.36 -1.49 75.48
C ALA A 205 -1.25 -1.76 74.42
N GLY A 206 -0.60 -2.94 74.33
CA GLY A 206 0.58 -3.13 73.45
C GLY A 206 0.65 -4.33 72.50
N GLY A 207 -0.36 -5.19 72.38
CA GLY A 207 -0.36 -6.35 71.46
C GLY A 207 -1.21 -6.12 70.21
N ILE A 208 -0.76 -6.57 69.02
CA ILE A 208 -1.62 -6.64 67.83
C ILE A 208 -2.70 -7.69 68.10
N SER A 209 -3.94 -7.24 68.34
CA SER A 209 -5.06 -8.12 68.65
C SER A 209 -5.59 -8.89 67.44
N ASP A 210 -5.43 -8.34 66.22
CA ASP A 210 -5.79 -9.02 64.97
C ASP A 210 -5.15 -8.36 63.73
N VAL A 211 -5.21 -9.04 62.57
CA VAL A 211 -4.79 -8.52 61.26
C VAL A 211 -6.02 -8.44 60.35
N GLN A 212 -6.41 -7.21 59.98
CA GLN A 212 -7.51 -6.98 59.04
C GLN A 212 -7.02 -7.12 57.59
N ALA A 213 -7.62 -8.03 56.82
CA ALA A 213 -7.24 -8.24 55.43
C ALA A 213 -7.87 -7.16 54.51
N GLY A 214 -7.05 -6.56 53.65
CA GLY A 214 -7.51 -5.72 52.54
C GLY A 214 -7.97 -6.55 51.34
N THR A 215 -8.54 -5.90 50.33
CA THR A 215 -9.02 -6.55 49.11
C THR A 215 -7.89 -7.33 48.41
N GLY A 216 -8.09 -8.63 48.13
CA GLY A 216 -7.09 -9.51 47.48
C GLY A 216 -6.21 -10.32 48.43
N ILE A 217 -6.33 -10.12 49.74
CA ILE A 217 -5.64 -10.88 50.78
C ILE A 217 -6.69 -11.57 51.66
N SER A 218 -6.42 -12.81 52.06
CA SER A 218 -7.22 -13.54 53.05
C SER A 218 -6.36 -13.87 54.27
N VAL A 219 -6.90 -13.59 55.45
CA VAL A 219 -6.29 -13.96 56.73
C VAL A 219 -7.19 -14.99 57.39
N SER A 220 -6.63 -16.11 57.84
CA SER A 220 -7.36 -17.18 58.52
C SER A 220 -6.60 -17.69 59.74
N GLY A 221 -7.31 -18.37 60.65
CA GLY A 221 -6.78 -18.83 61.94
C GLY A 221 -7.08 -17.88 63.11
N THR A 222 -6.94 -18.40 64.33
CA THR A 222 -7.29 -17.69 65.58
C THR A 222 -6.05 -17.38 66.41
N THR A 223 -5.15 -18.34 66.62
CA THR A 223 -3.94 -18.18 67.45
C THR A 223 -2.66 -17.94 66.64
N ILE A 224 -2.54 -18.57 65.46
CA ILE A 224 -1.54 -18.25 64.43
C ILE A 224 -2.33 -17.82 63.19
N LYS A 225 -2.06 -16.60 62.72
CA LYS A 225 -2.74 -16.04 61.55
C LYS A 225 -1.94 -16.40 60.29
N THR A 226 -2.56 -17.12 59.36
CA THR A 226 -1.98 -17.38 58.04
C THR A 226 -2.49 -16.34 57.06
N VAL A 227 -1.58 -15.62 56.41
CA VAL A 227 -1.91 -14.62 55.39
C VAL A 227 -1.66 -15.24 54.02
N SER A 228 -2.68 -15.29 53.18
CA SER A 228 -2.60 -15.79 51.82
C SER A 228 -3.11 -14.77 50.81
N VAL A 229 -2.55 -14.80 49.60
CA VAL A 229 -2.95 -13.94 48.49
C VAL A 229 -3.99 -14.67 47.65
N ALA A 230 -5.12 -14.00 47.39
CA ALA A 230 -6.18 -14.51 46.55
C ALA A 230 -5.91 -14.10 45.09
N PHE A 231 -5.38 -15.04 44.30
CA PHE A 231 -5.18 -14.85 42.87
C PHE A 231 -6.47 -15.12 42.08
N GLY A 232 -6.75 -14.30 41.05
CA GLY A 232 -7.89 -14.50 40.16
C GLY A 232 -8.05 -13.34 39.18
N SER A 233 -9.12 -13.36 38.37
CA SER A 233 -9.36 -12.39 37.29
C SER A 233 -10.45 -11.34 37.59
N SER A 234 -11.16 -11.43 38.71
CA SER A 234 -12.21 -10.49 39.12
C SER A 234 -11.67 -9.25 39.84
N ALA A 235 -12.48 -8.18 39.90
CA ALA A 235 -12.15 -7.01 40.72
C ALA A 235 -11.98 -7.44 42.19
N GLY A 236 -10.85 -7.06 42.79
CA GLY A 236 -10.52 -7.38 44.17
C GLY A 236 -9.71 -8.67 44.38
N THR A 237 -9.22 -9.32 43.33
CA THR A 237 -8.18 -10.36 43.43
C THR A 237 -6.89 -9.94 42.72
N VAL A 238 -5.76 -10.49 43.17
CA VAL A 238 -4.43 -10.20 42.60
C VAL A 238 -4.29 -10.90 41.25
N ALA A 239 -3.88 -10.15 40.24
CA ALA A 239 -3.69 -10.63 38.88
C ALA A 239 -2.48 -11.56 38.76
N GLN A 240 -2.65 -12.75 38.19
CA GLN A 240 -1.51 -13.64 37.89
C GLN A 240 -0.71 -13.13 36.68
N GLY A 241 0.54 -13.57 36.54
CA GLY A 241 1.47 -13.06 35.54
C GLY A 241 1.02 -13.16 34.07
N ASN A 242 -0.09 -13.86 33.76
CA ASN A 242 -0.73 -13.99 32.44
C ASN A 242 -2.19 -13.47 32.42
N ASP A 243 -2.64 -12.74 33.44
CA ASP A 243 -4.00 -12.19 33.56
C ASP A 243 -4.32 -11.21 32.41
N LEU A 244 -5.60 -11.16 32.00
CA LEU A 244 -6.11 -10.40 30.85
C LEU A 244 -6.32 -8.91 31.16
N ARG A 245 -6.33 -8.51 32.43
CA ARG A 245 -6.47 -7.09 32.83
C ARG A 245 -5.22 -6.26 32.56
N PHE A 246 -4.08 -6.89 32.29
CA PHE A 246 -2.90 -6.18 31.82
C PHE A 246 -3.12 -5.76 30.36
N SER A 247 -3.40 -4.47 30.15
CA SER A 247 -3.83 -3.88 28.89
C SER A 247 -2.71 -3.63 27.87
N ASP A 248 -1.45 -3.82 28.25
CA ASP A 248 -0.31 -3.76 27.33
C ASP A 248 -0.08 -5.13 26.68
N ALA A 249 0.20 -5.13 25.37
CA ALA A 249 0.30 -6.35 24.57
C ALA A 249 1.34 -7.33 25.12
N ARG A 250 0.87 -8.47 25.64
CA ARG A 250 1.71 -9.63 25.96
C ARG A 250 2.17 -10.26 24.65
N ALA A 251 3.22 -9.72 24.06
CA ALA A 251 3.84 -10.32 22.90
C ALA A 251 4.12 -11.80 23.23
N PRO A 252 3.74 -12.75 22.35
CA PRO A 252 4.05 -14.16 22.58
C PRO A 252 5.55 -14.31 22.88
N ALA A 253 5.92 -15.27 23.73
CA ALA A 253 7.31 -15.55 24.10
C ALA A 253 7.56 -17.06 24.02
N GLY A 254 8.79 -17.45 23.75
CA GLY A 254 9.17 -18.85 23.55
C GLY A 254 9.28 -19.25 22.08
N ALA A 255 9.41 -20.56 21.81
CA ALA A 255 9.62 -21.08 20.47
C ALA A 255 8.37 -20.93 19.61
N ALA A 256 8.54 -20.45 18.38
CA ALA A 256 7.49 -20.44 17.38
C ALA A 256 7.24 -21.85 16.83
N GLY A 257 5.99 -22.15 16.47
CA GLY A 257 5.57 -23.45 15.94
C GLY A 257 4.79 -23.30 14.64
N GLY A 258 4.47 -24.44 14.02
CA GLY A 258 3.76 -24.48 12.73
C GLY A 258 4.64 -24.00 11.57
N ASP A 259 4.19 -22.96 10.89
CA ASP A 259 4.87 -22.38 9.73
C ASP A 259 5.96 -21.36 10.09
N LEU A 260 5.95 -20.93 11.35
CA LEU A 260 6.92 -20.02 11.92
C LEU A 260 8.08 -20.81 12.56
N SER A 261 9.29 -20.24 12.51
CA SER A 261 10.46 -20.74 13.24
C SER A 261 11.11 -19.65 14.08
N GLY A 262 12.07 -20.03 14.92
CA GLY A 262 12.73 -19.12 15.85
C GLY A 262 11.88 -18.85 17.09
N ASN A 263 11.97 -17.63 17.62
CA ASN A 263 11.31 -17.25 18.85
C ASN A 263 10.47 -15.99 18.65
N TYR A 264 9.33 -15.94 19.32
CA TYR A 264 8.56 -14.71 19.43
C TYR A 264 9.32 -13.67 20.27
N PRO A 265 9.15 -12.35 20.01
CA PRO A 265 8.13 -11.73 19.15
C PRO A 265 8.50 -11.57 17.68
N HIS A 266 9.70 -11.97 17.26
CA HIS A 266 10.20 -11.83 15.88
C HIS A 266 10.47 -13.19 15.23
N PRO A 267 9.44 -14.03 15.05
CA PRO A 267 9.63 -15.30 14.36
C PRO A 267 9.93 -15.09 12.87
N LEU A 268 10.58 -16.08 12.25
CA LEU A 268 10.76 -16.14 10.81
C LEU A 268 9.63 -16.97 10.18
N VAL A 269 9.20 -16.58 8.98
CA VAL A 269 8.34 -17.44 8.16
C VAL A 269 9.23 -18.50 7.50
N SER A 270 9.22 -19.71 8.05
CA SER A 270 10.06 -20.83 7.57
C SER A 270 9.32 -21.76 6.62
N LYS A 271 7.99 -21.75 6.66
CA LYS A 271 7.12 -22.56 5.83
C LYS A 271 5.86 -21.77 5.46
N ILE A 272 5.16 -22.22 4.43
CA ILE A 272 3.82 -21.79 4.05
C ILE A 272 2.99 -23.05 3.84
N GLN A 273 1.97 -23.28 4.66
CA GLN A 273 1.18 -24.52 4.68
C GLN A 273 2.06 -25.76 4.76
N THR A 274 2.97 -25.81 5.74
CA THR A 274 3.97 -26.88 5.96
C THR A 274 5.07 -27.02 4.89
N THR A 275 4.96 -26.30 3.77
CA THR A 275 5.95 -26.32 2.69
C THR A 275 7.10 -25.34 3.00
N PRO A 276 8.37 -25.78 3.04
CA PRO A 276 9.50 -24.91 3.35
C PRO A 276 9.61 -23.69 2.44
N VAL A 277 10.02 -22.56 3.01
CA VAL A 277 10.48 -21.37 2.29
C VAL A 277 12.00 -21.36 2.32
N SER A 278 12.64 -21.12 1.17
CA SER A 278 14.09 -21.07 1.03
C SER A 278 14.72 -20.07 2.01
N ALA A 279 15.84 -20.44 2.62
CA ALA A 279 16.64 -19.53 3.44
C ALA A 279 17.37 -18.47 2.61
N THR A 280 17.47 -18.66 1.30
CA THR A 280 18.04 -17.67 0.38
C THR A 280 17.01 -16.57 0.11
N ALA A 281 17.33 -15.33 0.48
CA ALA A 281 16.50 -14.17 0.18
C ALA A 281 16.51 -13.84 -1.33
N PRO A 282 15.44 -13.24 -1.87
CA PRO A 282 15.47 -12.61 -3.20
C PRO A 282 16.64 -11.63 -3.32
N SER A 283 17.50 -11.80 -4.32
CA SER A 283 18.72 -11.02 -4.54
C SER A 283 18.62 -10.00 -5.66
N SER A 284 17.57 -10.08 -6.49
CA SER A 284 17.35 -9.18 -7.63
C SER A 284 15.92 -8.64 -7.64
N ALA A 285 15.77 -7.37 -8.05
CA ALA A 285 14.47 -6.75 -8.23
C ALA A 285 13.61 -7.57 -9.22
N GLY A 286 12.39 -7.92 -8.84
CA GLY A 286 11.45 -8.70 -9.65
C GLY A 286 11.40 -10.21 -9.37
N GLN A 287 12.23 -10.73 -8.46
CA GLN A 287 12.08 -12.10 -7.97
C GLN A 287 10.88 -12.24 -7.04
N VAL A 288 10.18 -13.37 -7.13
CA VAL A 288 9.07 -13.77 -6.26
C VAL A 288 9.37 -15.11 -5.58
N LEU A 289 8.73 -15.39 -4.45
CA LEU A 289 8.74 -16.73 -3.87
C LEU A 289 7.81 -17.64 -4.69
N ARG A 290 8.39 -18.57 -5.42
CA ARG A 290 7.68 -19.50 -6.30
C ARG A 290 7.86 -20.93 -5.79
N PHE A 291 6.79 -21.68 -5.71
CA PHE A 291 6.86 -23.12 -5.43
C PHE A 291 7.60 -23.83 -6.56
N ASP A 292 8.64 -24.59 -6.23
CA ASP A 292 9.48 -25.31 -7.20
C ASP A 292 8.78 -26.51 -7.85
N GLY A 293 7.58 -26.87 -7.38
CA GLY A 293 6.81 -28.01 -7.86
C GLY A 293 7.03 -29.30 -7.08
N GLY A 294 7.80 -29.29 -5.99
CA GLY A 294 8.05 -30.49 -5.19
C GLY A 294 8.38 -30.26 -3.72
N THR A 295 9.30 -29.36 -3.40
CA THR A 295 9.98 -29.37 -2.09
C THR A 295 9.96 -28.06 -1.33
N GLN A 296 9.91 -26.91 -1.99
CA GLN A 296 9.97 -25.61 -1.31
C GLN A 296 9.54 -24.42 -2.18
N TYR A 297 9.29 -23.28 -1.54
CA TYR A 297 9.24 -21.98 -2.19
C TYR A 297 10.66 -21.41 -2.33
N VAL A 298 11.06 -21.04 -3.54
CA VAL A 298 12.38 -20.45 -3.86
C VAL A 298 12.22 -19.08 -4.53
N PRO A 299 13.15 -18.12 -4.30
CA PRO A 299 13.19 -16.92 -5.11
C PRO A 299 13.45 -17.27 -6.59
N SER A 300 12.55 -16.86 -7.47
CA SER A 300 12.69 -17.05 -8.91
C SER A 300 11.99 -15.92 -9.67
N PHE A 301 12.38 -15.70 -10.92
CA PHE A 301 11.64 -14.81 -11.81
C PHE A 301 10.43 -15.54 -12.40
N LEU A 302 9.37 -14.78 -12.71
CA LEU A 302 8.32 -15.26 -13.60
C LEU A 302 8.83 -15.23 -15.03
N ASN A 303 8.76 -16.35 -15.74
CA ASN A 303 9.18 -16.49 -17.13
C ASN A 303 8.02 -16.97 -18.02
N VAL A 304 8.24 -17.02 -19.34
CA VAL A 304 7.17 -17.37 -20.29
C VAL A 304 6.62 -18.79 -20.08
N ALA A 305 7.41 -19.70 -19.50
CA ALA A 305 6.98 -21.06 -19.17
C ALA A 305 6.04 -21.13 -17.95
N ASP A 306 5.88 -20.02 -17.23
CA ASP A 306 4.99 -19.91 -16.08
C ASP A 306 3.58 -19.50 -16.46
N LEU A 307 3.39 -19.01 -17.69
CA LEU A 307 2.06 -18.70 -18.21
C LEU A 307 1.32 -20.00 -18.48
N ARG A 308 0.15 -20.14 -17.85
CA ARG A 308 -0.72 -21.31 -17.96
C ARG A 308 -2.07 -20.95 -18.56
N THR A 309 -2.67 -21.91 -19.25
CA THR A 309 -4.08 -21.84 -19.67
C THR A 309 -5.01 -21.89 -18.46
N ALA A 310 -6.30 -21.61 -18.68
CA ALA A 310 -7.34 -21.84 -17.66
C ALA A 310 -7.40 -23.30 -17.13
N THR A 311 -6.86 -24.27 -17.89
CA THR A 311 -6.76 -25.69 -17.52
C THR A 311 -5.38 -26.07 -16.96
N ALA A 312 -4.56 -25.08 -16.59
CA ALA A 312 -3.21 -25.23 -16.04
C ALA A 312 -2.15 -25.85 -16.98
N ALA A 313 -2.45 -26.00 -18.27
CA ALA A 313 -1.48 -26.41 -19.29
C ALA A 313 -0.50 -25.27 -19.60
N ALA A 314 0.70 -25.56 -20.10
CA ALA A 314 1.63 -24.51 -20.54
C ALA A 314 1.03 -23.72 -21.71
N GLN A 315 0.97 -22.39 -21.58
CA GLN A 315 0.38 -21.54 -22.62
C GLN A 315 1.29 -21.41 -23.84
N PHE A 316 2.60 -21.54 -23.63
CA PHE A 316 3.63 -21.50 -24.67
C PHE A 316 4.20 -22.90 -24.94
N PRO A 317 4.59 -23.19 -26.18
CA PRO A 317 5.20 -24.48 -26.51
C PRO A 317 6.57 -24.59 -25.86
N ALA A 318 6.92 -25.80 -25.39
CA ALA A 318 8.22 -26.07 -24.76
C ALA A 318 9.40 -25.99 -25.75
N VAL A 319 9.12 -26.06 -27.06
CA VAL A 319 10.10 -25.93 -28.14
C VAL A 319 9.99 -24.57 -28.80
N SER A 320 11.13 -23.95 -29.10
CA SER A 320 11.17 -22.71 -29.87
C SER A 320 10.77 -22.96 -31.32
N CYS A 321 10.05 -22.01 -31.93
CA CYS A 321 9.71 -22.09 -33.35
C CYS A 321 11.00 -22.05 -34.20
N THR A 322 11.04 -22.85 -35.27
CA THR A 322 12.13 -22.80 -36.24
C THR A 322 12.08 -21.48 -37.03
N ALA A 323 13.16 -21.14 -37.75
CA ALA A 323 13.19 -19.95 -38.61
C ALA A 323 12.08 -19.93 -39.69
N ALA A 324 11.50 -21.09 -40.02
CA ALA A 324 10.40 -21.22 -40.98
C ALA A 324 9.01 -21.22 -40.31
N GLN A 325 8.92 -20.92 -39.01
CA GLN A 325 7.69 -20.98 -38.22
C GLN A 325 7.44 -19.69 -37.44
N THR A 326 6.17 -19.43 -37.12
CA THR A 326 5.72 -18.33 -36.27
C THR A 326 4.80 -18.85 -35.16
N LEU A 327 4.67 -18.10 -34.06
CA LEU A 327 3.71 -18.39 -33.01
C LEU A 327 2.30 -18.01 -33.48
N SER A 328 1.35 -18.95 -33.40
CA SER A 328 -0.07 -18.70 -33.60
C SER A 328 -0.83 -18.96 -32.31
N TYR A 329 -1.60 -17.98 -31.86
CA TYR A 329 -2.51 -18.13 -30.72
C TYR A 329 -3.81 -18.80 -31.16
N SER A 330 -4.27 -19.78 -30.38
CA SER A 330 -5.60 -20.38 -30.48
C SER A 330 -6.42 -19.98 -29.27
N SER A 331 -7.47 -19.20 -29.45
CA SER A 331 -8.39 -18.81 -28.37
C SER A 331 -9.20 -19.97 -27.81
N VAL A 332 -9.40 -21.03 -28.61
CA VAL A 332 -10.16 -22.23 -28.19
C VAL A 332 -9.38 -23.05 -27.17
N THR A 333 -8.09 -23.21 -27.40
CA THR A 333 -7.20 -23.98 -26.51
C THR A 333 -6.40 -23.10 -25.57
N ASP A 334 -6.55 -21.78 -25.70
CA ASP A 334 -5.79 -20.73 -25.00
C ASP A 334 -4.26 -20.95 -25.09
N GLN A 335 -3.77 -21.44 -26.23
CA GLN A 335 -2.37 -21.85 -26.39
C GLN A 335 -1.73 -21.23 -27.62
N PHE A 336 -0.43 -20.97 -27.53
CA PHE A 336 0.42 -20.69 -28.66
C PHE A 336 0.99 -21.99 -29.23
N SER A 337 1.04 -22.11 -30.55
CA SER A 337 1.72 -23.20 -31.24
C SER A 337 2.59 -22.67 -32.37
N CYS A 338 3.68 -23.36 -32.68
CA CYS A 338 4.50 -23.03 -33.84
C CYS A 338 3.80 -23.53 -35.10
N VAL A 339 3.45 -22.60 -36.00
CA VAL A 339 2.88 -22.89 -37.31
C VAL A 339 3.88 -22.49 -38.38
N ASN A 340 3.96 -23.25 -39.47
CA ASN A 340 4.83 -22.89 -40.59
C ASN A 340 4.41 -21.53 -41.15
N ILE A 341 5.38 -20.70 -41.47
CA ILE A 341 5.19 -19.47 -42.24
C ILE A 341 4.83 -19.92 -43.66
N SER A 342 3.54 -20.16 -43.87
CA SER A 342 2.98 -20.60 -45.14
C SER A 342 2.72 -19.39 -46.03
N LEU A 343 3.71 -19.03 -46.85
CA LEU A 343 3.46 -18.29 -48.09
C LEU A 343 3.01 -19.33 -49.13
N SER A 344 1.72 -19.67 -49.16
CA SER A 344 1.13 -20.62 -50.13
C SER A 344 1.37 -20.22 -51.59
N ALA A 345 1.94 -19.04 -51.83
CA ALA A 345 2.09 -18.39 -53.10
C ALA A 345 3.50 -18.54 -53.73
N VAL A 346 4.57 -18.92 -53.01
CA VAL A 346 5.91 -19.04 -53.63
C VAL A 346 6.60 -20.31 -53.12
N VAL A 347 6.42 -21.41 -53.85
CA VAL A 347 6.79 -22.76 -53.38
C VAL A 347 8.19 -23.22 -53.83
N SER A 348 8.84 -22.54 -54.78
CA SER A 348 10.23 -22.78 -55.16
C SER A 348 10.70 -21.76 -56.21
N PRO A 349 12.01 -21.46 -56.33
CA PRO A 349 12.53 -20.77 -57.51
C PRO A 349 12.21 -21.63 -58.74
N GLY A 350 11.56 -21.02 -59.74
CA GLY A 350 11.28 -21.65 -61.02
C GLY A 350 12.54 -22.06 -61.80
N ALA A 351 12.38 -22.80 -62.89
CA ALA A 351 13.51 -23.13 -63.76
C ALA A 351 14.14 -21.86 -64.37
N SER A 352 15.46 -21.90 -64.60
CA SER A 352 16.18 -20.78 -65.25
C SER A 352 15.52 -20.39 -66.58
N GLY A 353 15.27 -19.09 -66.78
CA GLY A 353 14.61 -18.55 -67.97
C GLY A 353 13.08 -18.47 -67.93
N GLN A 354 12.44 -18.87 -66.83
CA GLN A 354 11.00 -18.74 -66.61
C GLN A 354 10.65 -17.44 -65.89
N VAL A 355 9.41 -16.97 -66.01
CA VAL A 355 8.86 -15.82 -65.28
C VAL A 355 7.79 -16.27 -64.30
N LEU A 356 7.73 -15.62 -63.13
CA LEU A 356 6.64 -15.81 -62.17
C LEU A 356 5.45 -14.97 -62.59
N THR A 357 4.31 -15.60 -62.77
CA THR A 357 3.04 -14.92 -63.10
C THR A 357 1.97 -15.34 -62.12
N SER A 358 1.07 -14.42 -61.78
CA SER A 358 -0.11 -14.75 -60.98
C SER A 358 -1.23 -15.18 -61.90
N ASN A 359 -1.86 -16.32 -61.62
CA ASN A 359 -3.10 -16.75 -62.28
C ASN A 359 -4.36 -16.38 -61.48
N GLY A 360 -4.23 -15.49 -60.49
CA GLY A 360 -5.31 -15.08 -59.59
C GLY A 360 -5.56 -16.00 -58.39
N THR A 361 -5.00 -17.21 -58.36
CA THR A 361 -5.13 -18.15 -57.22
C THR A 361 -3.78 -18.66 -56.68
N ALA A 362 -2.74 -18.66 -57.51
CA ALA A 362 -1.36 -19.02 -57.16
C ALA A 362 -0.36 -18.21 -57.98
N TRP A 363 0.92 -18.20 -57.57
CA TRP A 363 2.00 -17.83 -58.49
C TRP A 363 2.51 -19.08 -59.19
N VAL A 364 2.57 -19.02 -60.51
CA VAL A 364 3.07 -20.09 -61.35
C VAL A 364 4.34 -19.62 -62.06
N SER A 365 5.38 -20.46 -62.00
CA SER A 365 6.55 -20.33 -62.86
C SER A 365 6.17 -20.85 -64.24
N GLN A 366 6.16 -19.99 -65.24
CA GLN A 366 5.82 -20.36 -66.61
C GLN A 366 6.79 -19.73 -67.61
N ALA A 367 6.81 -20.29 -68.82
CA ALA A 367 7.61 -19.73 -69.90
C ALA A 367 7.11 -18.31 -70.16
N PRO A 368 8.00 -17.36 -70.52
CA PRO A 368 7.56 -16.05 -70.96
C PRO A 368 6.47 -16.22 -72.04
N PRO A 369 5.36 -15.48 -71.99
CA PRO A 369 4.36 -15.51 -73.05
C PRO A 369 5.06 -15.34 -74.41
N ALA A 370 4.72 -16.18 -75.39
CA ALA A 370 5.26 -16.10 -76.74
C ALA A 370 4.78 -14.78 -77.40
N GLY A 371 5.50 -13.71 -77.10
CA GLY A 371 5.27 -12.37 -77.60
C GLY A 371 6.57 -11.62 -77.52
N ASN A 372 7.14 -11.35 -78.70
CA ASN A 372 8.34 -10.54 -78.96
C ASN A 372 9.69 -11.25 -79.11
N THR A 373 9.72 -12.53 -79.51
CA THR A 373 10.89 -13.00 -80.29
C THR A 373 10.67 -12.63 -81.75
N VAL A 374 11.01 -11.39 -82.10
CA VAL A 374 11.02 -10.93 -83.49
C VAL A 374 12.22 -11.57 -84.20
N SER A 375 11.96 -12.57 -85.05
CA SER A 375 12.99 -13.17 -85.89
C SER A 375 13.11 -12.37 -87.19
N TRP A 376 14.25 -11.69 -87.38
CA TRP A 376 14.54 -10.96 -88.61
C TRP A 376 15.11 -11.90 -89.67
N VAL A 377 14.61 -11.81 -90.89
CA VAL A 377 15.10 -12.55 -92.06
C VAL A 377 15.67 -11.60 -93.11
N GLU A 378 16.88 -11.89 -93.61
CA GLU A 378 17.45 -11.13 -94.73
C GLU A 378 16.99 -11.71 -96.07
N LYS A 379 16.69 -10.83 -97.04
CA LYS A 379 16.31 -11.19 -98.41
C LYS A 379 17.09 -10.35 -99.42
N THR A 380 17.65 -11.03 -100.42
CA THR A 380 18.43 -10.46 -101.53
C THR A 380 17.80 -10.76 -102.91
N SER A 381 16.61 -11.37 -102.94
CA SER A 381 15.89 -11.76 -104.15
C SER A 381 14.38 -11.82 -103.88
N ASN A 382 13.58 -12.04 -104.93
CA ASN A 382 12.11 -12.12 -104.82
C ASN A 382 11.65 -13.03 -103.67
N TYR A 383 10.70 -12.56 -102.86
CA TYR A 383 10.23 -13.28 -101.68
C TYR A 383 8.75 -13.00 -101.38
N THR A 384 8.00 -14.05 -101.04
CA THR A 384 6.61 -13.94 -100.57
C THR A 384 6.60 -13.94 -99.04
N ALA A 385 6.18 -12.82 -98.45
CA ALA A 385 6.13 -12.64 -97.00
C ALA A 385 4.93 -13.34 -96.36
N SER A 386 5.08 -13.71 -95.10
CA SER A 386 4.03 -14.21 -94.20
C SER A 386 3.65 -13.15 -93.15
N GLY A 387 2.45 -13.27 -92.56
CA GLY A 387 2.05 -12.41 -91.45
C GLY A 387 2.99 -12.59 -90.24
N GLY A 388 3.55 -11.48 -89.75
CA GLY A 388 4.55 -11.44 -88.68
C GLY A 388 6.00 -11.29 -89.17
N ASP A 389 6.27 -11.36 -90.47
CA ASP A 389 7.63 -11.27 -91.00
C ASP A 389 8.29 -9.91 -90.74
N HIS A 390 9.57 -9.99 -90.35
CA HIS A 390 10.46 -8.84 -90.21
C HIS A 390 11.64 -9.03 -91.15
N ILE A 391 11.72 -8.22 -92.20
CA ILE A 391 12.55 -8.45 -93.36
C ILE A 391 13.62 -7.36 -93.45
N PHE A 392 14.89 -7.78 -93.48
CA PHE A 392 15.98 -6.95 -94.01
C PHE A 392 16.04 -7.16 -95.52
N ALA A 393 15.61 -6.16 -96.28
CA ALA A 393 15.67 -6.20 -97.74
C ALA A 393 16.99 -5.58 -98.21
N ASN A 394 17.82 -6.38 -98.87
CA ASN A 394 19.14 -5.98 -99.35
C ASN A 394 19.15 -5.96 -100.88
N THR A 395 18.98 -4.77 -101.45
CA THR A 395 18.91 -4.55 -102.92
C THR A 395 20.27 -4.24 -103.55
N SER A 396 21.37 -4.42 -102.82
CA SER A 396 22.72 -4.10 -103.32
C SER A 396 23.12 -4.92 -104.56
N GLY A 397 22.57 -6.14 -104.71
CA GLY A 397 22.76 -7.02 -105.86
C GLY A 397 21.80 -6.78 -107.05
N GLY A 398 20.86 -5.83 -106.93
CA GLY A 398 19.84 -5.52 -107.94
C GLY A 398 18.43 -5.37 -107.35
N PRO A 399 17.48 -4.77 -108.11
CA PRO A 399 16.10 -4.61 -107.64
C PRO A 399 15.38 -5.96 -107.59
N PHE A 400 14.50 -6.14 -106.59
CA PHE A 400 13.65 -7.32 -106.47
C PHE A 400 12.31 -6.99 -105.81
N THR A 401 11.40 -7.97 -105.78
CA THR A 401 10.04 -7.81 -105.29
C THR A 401 9.80 -8.57 -103.98
N ILE A 402 9.26 -7.88 -102.97
CA ILE A 402 8.59 -8.51 -101.83
C ILE A 402 7.09 -8.57 -102.12
N THR A 403 6.55 -9.77 -102.19
CA THR A 403 5.12 -10.01 -102.36
C THR A 403 4.48 -10.21 -100.99
N LEU A 404 3.50 -9.39 -100.63
CA LEU A 404 2.79 -9.48 -99.35
C LEU A 404 1.88 -10.74 -99.30
N PRO A 405 1.44 -11.18 -98.11
CA PRO A 405 0.51 -12.29 -97.99
C PRO A 405 -0.75 -12.13 -98.86
N ALA A 406 -1.15 -13.20 -99.56
CA ALA A 406 -2.35 -13.21 -100.40
C ALA A 406 -3.65 -13.21 -99.57
N ASN A 407 -3.65 -13.92 -98.43
CA ASN A 407 -4.80 -14.08 -97.54
C ASN A 407 -4.47 -13.60 -96.11
N PRO A 408 -4.20 -12.30 -95.89
CA PRO A 408 -3.86 -11.79 -94.57
C PRO A 408 -5.07 -11.71 -93.63
N SER A 409 -4.81 -11.90 -92.34
CA SER A 409 -5.76 -11.66 -91.25
C SER A 409 -5.65 -10.22 -90.75
N ALA A 410 -6.72 -9.69 -90.16
CA ALA A 410 -6.69 -8.37 -89.54
C ALA A 410 -5.59 -8.31 -88.46
N ASN A 411 -4.74 -7.28 -88.54
CA ASN A 411 -3.53 -7.08 -87.74
C ASN A 411 -2.31 -7.93 -88.12
N ASP A 412 -2.31 -8.63 -89.25
CA ASP A 412 -1.06 -9.18 -89.78
C ASP A 412 -0.09 -8.05 -90.10
N VAL A 413 1.15 -8.19 -89.63
CA VAL A 413 2.22 -7.20 -89.78
C VAL A 413 3.33 -7.74 -90.68
N VAL A 414 3.79 -6.94 -91.64
CA VAL A 414 5.06 -7.18 -92.34
C VAL A 414 5.92 -5.94 -92.19
N ARG A 415 7.10 -6.08 -91.59
CA ARG A 415 8.08 -4.99 -91.46
C ARG A 415 9.21 -5.20 -92.45
N ILE A 416 9.55 -4.15 -93.19
CA ILE A 416 10.62 -4.16 -94.19
C ILE A 416 11.60 -3.03 -93.88
N VAL A 417 12.89 -3.34 -93.87
CA VAL A 417 13.98 -2.41 -93.54
C VAL A 417 15.06 -2.46 -94.63
N ASP A 418 15.47 -1.30 -95.14
CA ASP A 418 16.69 -1.15 -95.96
C ASP A 418 17.96 -1.21 -95.09
N ASN A 419 18.33 -2.41 -94.65
CA ASN A 419 19.55 -2.61 -93.86
C ASN A 419 20.82 -2.25 -94.64
N SER A 420 20.78 -2.44 -95.96
CA SER A 420 21.91 -2.21 -96.87
C SER A 420 22.10 -0.75 -97.28
N GLN A 421 21.15 0.14 -96.94
CA GLN A 421 21.12 1.53 -97.40
C GLN A 421 21.19 1.67 -98.94
N SER A 422 20.57 0.74 -99.68
CA SER A 422 20.74 0.59 -101.13
C SER A 422 19.44 0.72 -101.94
N PHE A 423 18.31 1.07 -101.33
CA PHE A 423 17.06 1.33 -102.05
C PHE A 423 17.16 2.48 -103.07
N ASN A 424 17.99 3.49 -102.79
CA ASN A 424 18.26 4.59 -103.71
C ASN A 424 19.09 4.22 -104.94
N LEU A 425 19.84 3.11 -104.86
CA LEU A 425 20.62 2.57 -105.97
C LEU A 425 19.80 1.58 -106.78
N ASN A 426 19.10 0.67 -106.10
CA ASN A 426 18.22 -0.33 -106.68
C ASN A 426 16.92 -0.36 -105.85
N ALA A 427 15.83 0.16 -106.42
CA ALA A 427 14.57 0.29 -105.69
C ALA A 427 13.94 -1.08 -105.38
N LEU A 428 13.38 -1.23 -104.18
CA LEU A 428 12.59 -2.42 -103.82
C LEU A 428 11.15 -2.25 -104.32
N THR A 429 10.61 -3.31 -104.92
CA THR A 429 9.17 -3.36 -105.26
C THR A 429 8.41 -4.10 -104.18
N ILE A 430 7.34 -3.51 -103.66
CA ILE A 430 6.42 -4.16 -102.71
C ILE A 430 5.11 -4.42 -103.45
N ASN A 431 4.81 -5.70 -103.67
CA ASN A 431 3.61 -6.14 -104.36
C ASN A 431 2.53 -6.55 -103.33
N PRO A 432 1.34 -5.93 -103.33
CA PRO A 432 0.29 -6.23 -102.34
C PRO A 432 -0.45 -7.55 -102.58
N ASN A 433 -0.05 -8.31 -103.60
CA ASN A 433 -0.53 -9.65 -103.93
C ASN A 433 -2.05 -9.69 -104.18
N GLY A 434 -2.54 -8.72 -104.95
CA GLY A 434 -3.96 -8.58 -105.29
C GLY A 434 -4.81 -7.89 -104.21
N ASN A 435 -4.29 -7.69 -102.99
CA ASN A 435 -4.99 -6.93 -101.95
C ASN A 435 -4.93 -5.42 -102.21
N ARG A 436 -5.91 -4.69 -101.68
CA ARG A 436 -5.92 -3.22 -101.69
C ARG A 436 -4.70 -2.68 -100.94
N PHE A 437 -4.28 -1.46 -101.28
CA PHE A 437 -3.19 -0.78 -100.59
C PHE A 437 -3.66 0.61 -100.15
N SER A 438 -3.70 0.85 -98.85
CA SER A 438 -4.15 2.11 -98.21
C SER A 438 -5.48 2.65 -98.76
N GLY A 439 -6.47 1.76 -98.93
CA GLY A 439 -7.80 2.10 -99.46
C GLY A 439 -7.87 2.26 -100.98
N GLY A 440 -6.76 2.17 -101.70
CA GLY A 440 -6.68 2.17 -103.17
C GLY A 440 -6.77 0.78 -103.79
N ALA A 441 -6.86 0.73 -105.13
CA ALA A 441 -6.70 -0.53 -105.87
C ALA A 441 -5.31 -1.15 -105.64
N ALA A 442 -5.20 -2.47 -105.83
CA ALA A 442 -3.92 -3.18 -105.72
C ALA A 442 -2.90 -2.57 -106.71
N LYS A 443 -1.84 -1.97 -106.18
CA LYS A 443 -0.76 -1.36 -106.95
C LYS A 443 0.56 -1.59 -106.24
N ASP A 444 1.59 -1.95 -107.01
CA ASP A 444 2.94 -2.09 -106.49
C ASP A 444 3.48 -0.76 -105.97
N TRP A 445 4.15 -0.80 -104.82
CA TRP A 445 4.87 0.34 -104.27
C TRP A 445 6.38 0.16 -104.50
N ILE A 446 6.94 1.08 -105.29
CA ILE A 446 8.38 1.22 -105.48
C ILE A 446 8.96 2.08 -104.36
N GLN A 447 9.83 1.50 -103.54
CA GLN A 447 10.55 2.20 -102.48
C GLN A 447 12.01 2.43 -102.90
N SER A 448 12.41 3.70 -102.97
CA SER A 448 13.71 4.15 -103.48
C SER A 448 14.46 5.10 -102.55
N GLU A 449 13.98 5.32 -101.32
CA GLU A 449 14.63 6.20 -100.36
C GLU A 449 15.62 5.40 -99.49
N GLN A 450 16.85 5.93 -99.36
CA GLN A 450 17.93 5.28 -98.60
C GLN A 450 17.56 5.11 -97.12
N GLY A 451 17.85 3.94 -96.55
CA GLY A 451 17.73 3.69 -95.10
C GLY A 451 16.29 3.72 -94.59
N ARG A 452 15.33 3.58 -95.51
CA ARG A 452 13.91 3.62 -95.19
C ARG A 452 13.47 2.30 -94.55
N SER A 453 12.67 2.38 -93.49
CA SER A 453 11.93 1.25 -92.97
C SER A 453 10.44 1.53 -92.93
N LEU A 454 9.66 0.49 -93.14
CA LEU A 454 8.21 0.58 -93.19
C LEU A 454 7.57 -0.64 -92.54
N THR A 455 6.49 -0.39 -91.82
CA THR A 455 5.62 -1.41 -91.24
C THR A 455 4.29 -1.36 -91.98
N LEU A 456 3.92 -2.49 -92.56
CA LEU A 456 2.65 -2.70 -93.25
C LEU A 456 1.76 -3.53 -92.34
N THR A 457 0.55 -3.07 -92.10
CA THR A 457 -0.45 -3.80 -91.33
C THR A 457 -1.68 -4.00 -92.19
N TYR A 458 -2.15 -5.25 -92.29
CA TYR A 458 -3.40 -5.53 -92.96
C TYR A 458 -4.57 -5.18 -92.05
N GLN A 459 -5.45 -4.29 -92.50
CA GLN A 459 -6.56 -3.83 -91.68
C GLN A 459 -7.82 -4.67 -91.92
N ASN A 460 -8.32 -4.68 -93.16
CA ASN A 460 -9.51 -5.39 -93.61
C ASN A 460 -9.60 -5.32 -95.15
N PRO A 461 -10.54 -6.03 -95.81
CA PRO A 461 -10.67 -6.01 -97.27
C PRO A 461 -10.95 -4.62 -97.90
N THR A 462 -11.46 -3.66 -97.14
CA THR A 462 -11.79 -2.31 -97.63
C THR A 462 -10.54 -1.44 -97.79
N TYR A 463 -9.63 -1.49 -96.83
CA TYR A 463 -8.39 -0.69 -96.82
C TYR A 463 -7.16 -1.49 -97.30
N GLY A 464 -7.18 -2.80 -97.11
CA GLY A 464 -6.09 -3.72 -97.41
C GLY A 464 -4.86 -3.49 -96.55
N TRP A 465 -3.68 -3.54 -97.17
CA TRP A 465 -2.41 -3.23 -96.51
C TRP A 465 -2.26 -1.72 -96.31
N VAL A 466 -2.12 -1.30 -95.06
CA VAL A 466 -1.94 0.10 -94.69
C VAL A 466 -0.53 0.27 -94.13
N VAL A 467 0.11 1.39 -94.48
CA VAL A 467 1.39 1.77 -93.89
C VAL A 467 1.12 2.36 -92.51
N THR A 468 1.47 1.63 -91.47
CA THR A 468 1.21 2.04 -90.08
C THR A 468 2.42 2.71 -89.44
N GLN A 469 3.62 2.47 -89.97
CA GLN A 469 4.83 3.15 -89.56
C GLN A 469 5.75 3.32 -90.77
N ILE A 470 6.33 4.51 -90.88
CA ILE A 470 7.42 4.80 -91.80
C ILE A 470 8.50 5.47 -90.96
N ASP A 471 9.58 4.76 -90.67
CA ASP A 471 10.72 5.36 -90.01
C ASP A 471 11.79 5.66 -91.05
N SER A 472 12.28 6.89 -91.01
CA SER A 472 13.60 7.20 -91.56
C SER A 472 14.59 7.00 -90.43
N VAL A 473 15.58 6.12 -90.59
CA VAL A 473 16.66 6.03 -89.60
C VAL A 473 17.57 7.24 -89.79
N THR A 474 17.26 8.35 -89.12
CA THR A 474 18.25 9.36 -88.73
C THR A 474 18.79 8.98 -87.36
N VAL A 475 19.86 8.18 -87.30
CA VAL A 475 20.58 7.97 -86.04
C VAL A 475 21.15 9.34 -85.61
N PRO A 476 20.87 9.84 -84.38
CA PRO A 476 21.56 11.02 -83.87
C PRO A 476 23.06 10.70 -83.84
N PRO A 477 23.90 11.47 -84.54
CA PRO A 477 25.27 11.06 -84.75
C PRO A 477 26.07 11.05 -83.44
N LEU A 478 26.93 10.03 -83.28
CA LEU A 478 27.94 9.92 -82.22
C LEU A 478 29.00 11.06 -82.25
N TYR A 479 28.80 12.15 -82.98
CA TYR A 479 29.81 13.19 -83.26
C TYR A 479 29.91 14.31 -82.19
N THR A 480 29.21 14.20 -81.04
CA THR A 480 29.13 15.29 -80.04
C THR A 480 29.75 15.05 -78.67
N SER A 481 30.65 14.06 -78.55
CA SER A 481 31.32 13.70 -77.29
C SER A 481 32.81 13.45 -77.46
N TRP A 482 33.52 13.32 -76.33
CA TRP A 482 34.84 12.68 -76.30
C TRP A 482 34.72 11.23 -76.73
N ASN A 483 35.77 10.71 -77.39
CA ASN A 483 35.81 9.33 -77.82
C ASN A 483 36.33 8.43 -76.68
N PRO A 484 35.51 7.51 -76.12
CA PRO A 484 35.95 6.62 -75.04
C PRO A 484 37.02 5.61 -75.47
N LEU A 485 37.16 5.36 -76.77
CA LEU A 485 38.18 4.47 -77.35
C LEU A 485 39.47 5.21 -77.73
N ASP A 486 39.46 6.55 -77.79
CA ASP A 486 40.59 7.36 -78.23
C ASP A 486 41.02 8.37 -77.15
N LYS A 487 41.46 7.80 -76.02
CA LYS A 487 41.92 8.52 -74.83
C LYS A 487 43.01 7.73 -74.10
N ALA A 488 43.81 8.42 -73.31
CA ALA A 488 44.65 7.77 -72.32
C ALA A 488 43.83 7.06 -71.22
N SER A 489 44.37 5.99 -70.64
CA SER A 489 43.71 5.20 -69.59
C SER A 489 43.46 6.00 -68.31
N ALA A 490 44.35 6.93 -67.97
CA ALA A 490 44.28 7.78 -66.78
C ALA A 490 43.27 8.95 -66.88
N LEU A 491 42.51 9.05 -67.99
CA LEU A 491 41.39 9.99 -68.12
C LEU A 491 40.06 9.28 -67.87
N VAL A 492 39.18 9.95 -67.14
CA VAL A 492 37.82 9.48 -66.82
C VAL A 492 36.83 10.35 -67.59
N LEU A 493 35.94 9.70 -68.34
CA LEU A 493 34.87 10.37 -69.06
C LEU A 493 33.54 10.21 -68.31
N SER A 494 32.76 11.28 -68.25
CA SER A 494 31.45 11.30 -67.60
C SER A 494 30.46 12.17 -68.38
N ASN A 495 29.21 12.26 -67.91
CA ASN A 495 28.15 13.08 -68.52
C ASN A 495 27.96 12.77 -70.02
N SER A 496 27.63 11.52 -70.31
CA SER A 496 27.53 10.99 -71.69
C SER A 496 28.79 11.24 -72.53
N PHE A 497 29.94 11.02 -71.90
CA PHE A 497 31.28 11.23 -72.48
C PHE A 497 31.58 12.67 -72.90
N ARG A 498 30.87 13.67 -72.37
CA ARG A 498 31.13 15.07 -72.69
C ARG A 498 32.09 15.73 -71.71
N ASP A 499 32.21 15.20 -70.50
CA ASP A 499 33.10 15.72 -69.47
C ASP A 499 34.33 14.82 -69.33
N VAL A 500 35.52 15.42 -69.24
CA VAL A 500 36.79 14.72 -68.97
C VAL A 500 37.46 15.24 -67.69
N THR A 501 37.93 14.31 -66.86
CA THR A 501 38.81 14.53 -65.70
C THR A 501 40.00 13.55 -65.75
N SER A 502 41.00 13.74 -64.88
CA SER A 502 42.14 12.81 -64.75
C SER A 502 42.17 12.12 -63.39
N THR A 503 42.79 10.95 -63.32
CA THR A 503 43.15 10.27 -62.06
C THR A 503 44.46 10.78 -61.45
N GLY A 504 45.08 11.82 -62.02
CA GLY A 504 46.37 12.38 -61.58
C GLY A 504 47.58 11.68 -62.23
N GLY A 505 48.78 12.17 -61.94
CA GLY A 505 50.03 11.69 -62.54
C GLY A 505 50.42 12.45 -63.83
N SER A 506 51.10 11.78 -64.76
CA SER A 506 51.62 12.41 -65.99
C SER A 506 50.53 13.05 -66.88
N TRP A 507 50.95 13.84 -67.87
CA TRP A 507 50.05 14.37 -68.89
C TRP A 507 49.32 13.27 -69.66
N ASN A 508 48.02 13.45 -69.84
CA ASN A 508 47.17 12.52 -70.53
C ASN A 508 46.12 13.27 -71.36
N SER A 509 45.82 12.75 -72.55
CA SER A 509 44.98 13.44 -73.53
C SER A 509 43.84 12.58 -74.07
N VAL A 510 42.80 13.23 -74.59
CA VAL A 510 41.63 12.63 -75.26
C VAL A 510 41.29 13.41 -76.53
N ARG A 511 40.78 12.70 -77.55
CA ARG A 511 40.20 13.30 -78.77
C ARG A 511 38.68 13.17 -78.80
N GLY A 512 38.02 14.09 -79.50
CA GLY A 512 36.59 14.06 -79.82
C GLY A 512 36.26 12.94 -80.81
N ASN A 513 34.99 12.57 -80.90
CA ASN A 513 34.56 11.46 -81.77
C ASN A 513 34.46 11.83 -83.27
N SER A 514 34.53 13.12 -83.63
CA SER A 514 34.55 13.59 -85.01
C SER A 514 35.82 14.36 -85.35
N SER A 515 36.46 13.98 -86.47
CA SER A 515 37.50 14.78 -87.13
C SER A 515 36.94 15.62 -88.25
N LYS A 516 37.69 16.67 -88.61
CA LYS A 516 37.51 17.42 -89.85
C LYS A 516 38.86 17.53 -90.55
N ALA A 517 38.84 17.61 -91.88
CA ALA A 517 40.04 17.74 -92.72
C ALA A 517 39.96 18.91 -93.73
N SER A 518 38.79 19.54 -93.86
CA SER A 518 38.54 20.66 -94.77
C SER A 518 37.38 21.51 -94.23
N GLY A 519 37.19 22.74 -94.71
CA GLY A 519 36.10 23.65 -94.29
C GLY A 519 36.46 24.58 -93.12
N LYS A 520 35.43 25.20 -92.52
CA LYS A 520 35.56 26.10 -91.36
C LYS A 520 34.67 25.61 -90.23
N TRP A 521 35.27 25.18 -89.13
CA TRP A 521 34.57 24.48 -88.05
C TRP A 521 34.85 25.09 -86.69
N TYR A 522 33.84 25.07 -85.82
CA TYR A 522 33.87 25.67 -84.51
C TYR A 522 33.30 24.74 -83.44
N PHE A 523 34.02 24.62 -82.33
CA PHE A 523 33.54 23.94 -81.12
C PHE A 523 33.94 24.75 -79.89
N GLU A 524 33.36 24.38 -78.75
CA GLU A 524 33.67 24.99 -77.46
C GLU A 524 34.12 23.93 -76.45
N CYS A 525 35.02 24.33 -75.56
CA CYS A 525 35.35 23.58 -74.36
C CYS A 525 35.06 24.43 -73.13
N LYS A 526 34.12 23.98 -72.29
CA LYS A 526 33.78 24.62 -71.02
C LYS A 526 34.65 24.07 -69.90
N VAL A 527 35.34 24.94 -69.18
CA VAL A 527 36.04 24.58 -67.94
C VAL A 527 34.99 24.50 -66.83
N VAL A 528 34.52 23.30 -66.53
CA VAL A 528 33.45 23.08 -65.53
C VAL A 528 33.99 23.30 -64.13
N GLN A 529 35.21 22.85 -63.87
CA GLN A 529 35.91 22.98 -62.60
C GLN A 529 37.40 23.13 -62.87
N VAL A 530 38.12 23.85 -62.01
CA VAL A 530 39.57 24.05 -62.11
C VAL A 530 40.23 23.83 -60.75
N LYS A 531 41.38 23.16 -60.72
CA LYS A 531 42.21 22.99 -59.53
C LYS A 531 42.73 24.34 -59.04
N SER A 532 42.75 24.54 -57.72
CA SER A 532 43.39 25.70 -57.10
C SER A 532 44.92 25.63 -57.19
N GLY A 533 45.58 26.77 -57.33
CA GLY A 533 47.04 26.84 -57.54
C GLY A 533 47.40 26.80 -59.02
N THR A 534 48.22 25.84 -59.45
CA THR A 534 48.68 25.67 -60.84
C THR A 534 47.88 24.57 -61.54
N PRO A 535 46.78 24.88 -62.23
CA PRO A 535 46.02 23.88 -62.98
C PRO A 535 46.80 23.42 -64.21
N GLU A 536 46.95 22.11 -64.34
CA GLU A 536 47.68 21.48 -65.44
C GLU A 536 46.67 20.84 -66.39
N ALA A 537 45.98 21.69 -67.13
CA ALA A 537 45.02 21.27 -68.15
C ALA A 537 45.06 22.20 -69.37
N MET A 538 44.61 21.71 -70.51
CA MET A 538 44.53 22.48 -71.74
C MET A 538 43.48 21.94 -72.71
N VAL A 539 43.04 22.81 -73.61
CA VAL A 539 42.04 22.52 -74.65
C VAL A 539 42.55 22.96 -76.00
N GLY A 540 42.14 22.29 -77.06
CA GLY A 540 42.63 22.61 -78.40
C GLY A 540 42.32 21.51 -79.37
N VAL A 541 43.25 21.25 -80.29
CA VAL A 541 43.07 20.23 -81.32
C VAL A 541 44.29 19.32 -81.40
N ALA A 542 44.05 18.10 -81.86
CA ALA A 542 45.09 17.12 -82.13
C ALA A 542 44.76 16.32 -83.39
N SER A 543 45.79 15.89 -84.10
CA SER A 543 45.65 14.89 -85.18
C SER A 543 45.73 13.47 -84.62
N SER A 544 45.43 12.48 -85.45
CA SER A 544 45.63 11.05 -85.13
C SER A 544 47.09 10.70 -84.81
N ALA A 545 48.05 11.49 -85.30
CA ALA A 545 49.48 11.33 -85.02
C ALA A 545 49.91 11.77 -83.61
N ALA A 546 49.03 12.44 -82.83
CA ALA A 546 49.35 12.87 -81.48
C ALA A 546 49.34 11.69 -80.50
N THR A 547 50.42 11.55 -79.72
CA THR A 547 50.49 10.63 -78.57
C THR A 547 49.57 11.11 -77.45
N LEU A 548 48.69 10.24 -76.96
CA LEU A 548 47.70 10.60 -75.94
C LEU A 548 48.10 10.23 -74.51
N ALA A 549 48.75 9.08 -74.31
CA ALA A 549 49.19 8.62 -72.99
C ALA A 549 50.57 9.18 -72.64
N GLY A 550 50.72 9.76 -71.45
CA GLY A 550 51.98 10.35 -71.00
C GLY A 550 52.37 11.64 -71.72
N ALA A 551 51.48 12.23 -72.53
CA ALA A 551 51.72 13.43 -73.32
C ALA A 551 50.52 14.38 -73.33
N TYR A 552 50.78 15.65 -73.63
CA TYR A 552 49.77 16.71 -73.76
C TYR A 552 49.65 17.20 -75.20
N ILE A 553 48.50 17.77 -75.55
CA ILE A 553 48.26 18.36 -76.88
C ILE A 553 49.19 19.56 -77.09
N GLY A 554 49.95 19.52 -78.18
CA GLY A 554 50.99 20.53 -78.44
C GLY A 554 52.37 20.20 -77.85
N SER A 555 52.56 19.03 -77.23
CA SER A 555 53.91 18.49 -76.93
C SER A 555 54.72 18.14 -78.18
N SER A 556 54.03 17.88 -79.30
CA SER A 556 54.61 17.74 -80.63
C SER A 556 53.87 18.62 -81.63
N VAL A 557 54.29 18.56 -82.90
CA VAL A 557 53.62 19.31 -83.96
C VAL A 557 52.23 18.78 -84.32
N ALA A 558 51.88 17.59 -83.81
CA ALA A 558 50.61 16.91 -84.06
C ALA A 558 49.42 17.52 -83.28
N GLY A 559 49.64 18.51 -82.40
CA GLY A 559 48.58 19.19 -81.66
C GLY A 559 48.86 20.67 -81.41
N ARG A 560 47.81 21.39 -81.02
CA ARG A 560 47.84 22.80 -80.61
C ARG A 560 46.92 22.97 -79.42
N GLY A 561 47.43 23.57 -78.33
CA GLY A 561 46.69 23.70 -77.09
C GLY A 561 46.65 25.14 -76.57
N TYR A 562 45.58 25.47 -75.85
CA TYR A 562 45.49 26.62 -74.95
C TYR A 562 45.48 26.10 -73.52
N GLN A 563 46.49 26.43 -72.73
CA GLN A 563 46.55 26.00 -71.34
C GLN A 563 45.58 26.80 -70.49
N VAL A 564 44.94 26.11 -69.55
CA VAL A 564 44.03 26.70 -68.57
C VAL A 564 44.76 27.79 -67.75
N GLN A 565 46.07 27.66 -67.51
CA GLN A 565 46.86 28.71 -66.86
C GLN A 565 47.10 29.99 -67.68
N GLY A 566 46.73 30.01 -68.97
CA GLY A 566 46.79 31.21 -69.82
C GLY A 566 47.99 31.29 -70.76
N GLY A 567 47.94 30.53 -71.85
CA GLY A 567 48.95 30.60 -72.91
C GLY A 567 48.78 29.55 -73.99
N PHE A 568 49.42 29.76 -75.13
CA PHE A 568 49.44 28.82 -76.25
C PHE A 568 50.54 27.78 -76.09
N THR A 569 50.28 26.55 -76.53
CA THR A 569 51.26 25.44 -76.53
C THR A 569 51.32 24.75 -77.89
N TYR A 570 52.53 24.63 -78.44
CA TYR A 570 52.82 24.00 -79.72
C TYR A 570 54.28 23.52 -79.78
N GLY A 571 54.53 22.28 -80.20
CA GLY A 571 55.88 21.74 -80.37
C GLY A 571 56.71 21.78 -79.08
N ALA A 572 56.09 21.44 -77.94
CA ALA A 572 56.64 21.57 -76.59
C ALA A 572 57.01 23.01 -76.16
N THR A 573 56.64 24.01 -76.95
CA THR A 573 56.86 25.43 -76.64
C THR A 573 55.61 26.05 -76.05
N TYR A 574 55.75 26.69 -74.90
CA TYR A 574 54.68 27.45 -74.24
C TYR A 574 54.89 28.96 -74.45
N THR A 575 53.85 29.65 -74.92
CA THR A 575 53.81 31.11 -75.04
C THR A 575 52.79 31.64 -74.04
N GLY A 576 53.27 32.06 -72.87
CA GLY A 576 52.48 32.73 -71.85
C GLY A 576 52.08 34.16 -72.25
N SER A 577 51.26 34.82 -71.42
CA SER A 577 50.68 36.18 -71.62
C SER A 577 49.25 36.20 -72.20
N LYS A 578 48.52 35.08 -72.13
CA LYS A 578 47.08 35.06 -72.42
C LYS A 578 46.27 34.90 -71.13
N PRO A 579 45.00 35.34 -71.07
CA PRO A 579 44.18 35.20 -69.87
C PRO A 579 43.99 33.74 -69.43
N ALA A 580 44.19 33.43 -68.15
CA ALA A 580 43.88 32.11 -67.59
C ALA A 580 42.37 31.80 -67.70
N LEU A 581 42.02 30.51 -67.77
CA LEU A 581 40.65 30.01 -67.68
C LEU A 581 40.32 29.62 -66.24
N THR A 582 39.16 30.05 -65.78
CA THR A 582 38.61 29.75 -64.46
C THR A 582 37.35 28.90 -64.59
N ALA A 583 36.87 28.31 -63.49
CA ALA A 583 35.64 27.53 -63.51
C ALA A 583 34.46 28.36 -64.04
N GLY A 584 33.75 27.83 -65.02
CA GLY A 584 32.66 28.49 -65.73
C GLY A 584 33.05 29.07 -67.09
N ASP A 585 34.33 29.35 -67.33
CA ASP A 585 34.79 29.91 -68.60
C ASP A 585 34.61 28.91 -69.76
N VAL A 586 34.31 29.44 -70.95
CA VAL A 586 34.18 28.67 -72.18
C VAL A 586 35.24 29.12 -73.18
N MET A 587 35.98 28.16 -73.72
CA MET A 587 36.96 28.40 -74.78
C MET A 587 36.38 27.94 -76.11
N GLY A 588 36.02 28.88 -76.97
CA GLY A 588 35.68 28.65 -78.37
C GLY A 588 36.93 28.44 -79.21
N ILE A 589 36.90 27.46 -80.10
CA ILE A 589 38.03 27.04 -80.93
C ILE A 589 37.54 26.94 -82.37
N ALA A 590 38.10 27.76 -83.26
CA ALA A 590 37.70 27.85 -84.65
C ALA A 590 38.85 27.40 -85.57
N ALA A 591 38.66 26.32 -86.32
CA ALA A 591 39.61 25.77 -87.28
C ALA A 591 39.19 26.12 -88.71
N ASP A 592 40.03 26.87 -89.42
CA ASP A 592 39.86 27.17 -90.84
C ASP A 592 40.89 26.35 -91.63
N PHE A 593 40.44 25.28 -92.27
CA PHE A 593 41.33 24.37 -92.99
C PHE A 593 41.80 24.94 -94.33
N ALA A 594 41.08 25.91 -94.90
CA ALA A 594 41.52 26.59 -96.12
C ALA A 594 42.62 27.63 -95.80
N ALA A 595 42.48 28.38 -94.71
CA ALA A 595 43.49 29.33 -94.25
C ALA A 595 44.61 28.68 -93.42
N GLY A 596 44.41 27.45 -92.94
CA GLY A 596 45.33 26.75 -92.04
C GLY A 596 45.40 27.34 -90.63
N THR A 597 44.40 28.11 -90.20
CA THR A 597 44.44 28.84 -88.92
C THR A 597 43.61 28.17 -87.83
N LEU A 598 44.05 28.29 -86.57
CA LEU A 598 43.31 27.86 -85.39
C LEU A 598 43.14 29.01 -84.40
N SER A 599 41.94 29.59 -84.36
CA SER A 599 41.61 30.73 -83.52
C SER A 599 40.97 30.31 -82.19
N TYR A 600 41.23 31.08 -81.13
CA TYR A 600 40.71 30.84 -79.79
C TYR A 600 39.90 32.04 -79.28
N TYR A 601 38.79 31.77 -78.58
CA TYR A 601 37.86 32.77 -78.06
C TYR A 601 37.50 32.44 -76.61
N LYS A 602 37.88 33.28 -75.65
CA LYS A 602 37.46 33.12 -74.26
C LYS A 602 36.14 33.85 -74.07
N ASN A 603 35.08 33.11 -73.73
CA ASN A 603 33.72 33.65 -73.53
C ASN A 603 33.26 34.53 -74.72
N GLY A 604 33.51 34.06 -75.95
CA GLY A 604 33.22 34.77 -77.20
C GLY A 604 34.25 35.85 -77.59
N VAL A 605 35.21 36.18 -76.74
CA VAL A 605 36.22 37.22 -77.02
C VAL A 605 37.51 36.62 -77.58
N TYR A 606 37.94 37.08 -78.76
CA TYR A 606 39.14 36.61 -79.45
C TYR A 606 40.41 36.72 -78.60
N GLN A 607 41.20 35.64 -78.53
CA GLN A 607 42.44 35.53 -77.76
C GLN A 607 43.69 35.38 -78.62
N GLY A 608 43.55 35.27 -79.94
CA GLY A 608 44.64 35.00 -80.87
C GLY A 608 44.46 33.68 -81.61
N GLN A 609 45.42 33.35 -82.47
CA GLN A 609 45.38 32.16 -83.30
C GLN A 609 46.76 31.55 -83.53
N PHE A 610 46.78 30.26 -83.88
CA PHE A 610 47.90 29.66 -84.59
C PHE A 610 47.74 29.86 -86.10
N SER A 611 48.86 30.05 -86.79
CA SER A 611 48.95 30.18 -88.25
C SER A 611 49.09 28.83 -88.98
N SER A 612 48.95 27.71 -88.27
CA SER A 612 48.98 26.36 -88.83
C SER A 612 48.07 25.43 -88.03
N LEU A 613 47.43 24.49 -88.72
CA LEU A 613 46.74 23.34 -88.15
C LEU A 613 47.67 22.11 -88.14
N PRO A 614 47.43 21.10 -87.27
CA PRO A 614 48.06 19.79 -87.41
C PRO A 614 47.81 19.18 -88.79
N ALA A 615 48.75 18.39 -89.29
CA ALA A 615 48.58 17.67 -90.54
C ALA A 615 47.55 16.53 -90.42
N GLY A 616 46.76 16.32 -91.49
CA GLY A 616 45.74 15.27 -91.56
C GLY A 616 44.43 15.66 -90.85
N ASP A 617 43.69 14.62 -90.45
CA ASP A 617 42.44 14.78 -89.71
C ASP A 617 42.68 15.45 -88.36
N VAL A 618 41.94 16.53 -88.09
CA VAL A 618 42.04 17.30 -86.85
C VAL A 618 40.81 17.03 -85.99
N PHE A 619 41.02 16.77 -84.71
CA PHE A 619 40.00 16.46 -83.71
C PHE A 619 40.01 17.51 -82.60
N PRO A 620 38.85 17.84 -81.99
CA PRO A 620 38.79 18.49 -80.69
C PRO A 620 39.58 17.66 -79.68
N ALA A 621 40.34 18.30 -78.81
CA ALA A 621 41.19 17.59 -77.87
C ALA A 621 41.36 18.34 -76.54
N ALA A 622 41.59 17.58 -75.49
CA ALA A 622 41.92 18.10 -74.17
C ALA A 622 43.02 17.27 -73.51
N SER A 623 43.82 17.90 -72.65
CA SER A 623 44.83 17.23 -71.83
C SER A 623 44.76 17.67 -70.38
N ILE A 624 45.04 16.76 -69.45
CA ILE A 624 45.08 17.01 -68.01
C ILE A 624 46.26 16.22 -67.39
N ALA A 625 47.02 16.82 -66.47
CA ALA A 625 48.11 16.21 -65.69
C ALA A 625 48.06 16.60 -64.22
N ASN A 626 48.56 15.75 -63.32
CA ASN A 626 48.66 15.92 -61.86
C ASN A 626 47.46 16.64 -61.21
N ASP A 627 46.28 16.46 -61.79
CA ASP A 627 45.10 17.26 -61.54
C ASP A 627 43.87 16.36 -61.61
N THR A 628 43.37 16.02 -60.42
CA THR A 628 42.17 15.19 -60.25
C THR A 628 40.90 16.01 -60.16
N VAL A 629 41.00 17.35 -60.24
CA VAL A 629 39.93 18.29 -59.94
C VAL A 629 39.44 19.00 -61.19
N THR A 630 40.35 19.40 -62.07
CA THR A 630 39.98 20.12 -63.30
C THR A 630 39.12 19.24 -64.19
N LYS A 631 38.00 19.80 -64.64
CA LYS A 631 37.01 19.14 -65.48
C LYS A 631 36.73 19.99 -66.70
N ILE A 632 36.85 19.39 -67.88
CA ILE A 632 36.61 20.05 -69.16
C ILE A 632 35.43 19.36 -69.86
N GLN A 633 34.47 20.15 -70.33
CA GLN A 633 33.32 19.67 -71.09
C GLN A 633 33.44 20.06 -72.56
N LEU A 634 33.18 19.12 -73.48
CA LEU A 634 33.14 19.35 -74.93
C LEU A 634 31.72 19.73 -75.40
N LEU A 635 31.64 20.78 -76.22
CA LEU A 635 30.43 21.27 -76.86
C LEU A 635 30.69 21.40 -78.37
N THR A 636 30.12 20.52 -79.19
CA THR A 636 30.30 20.57 -80.66
C THR A 636 29.00 20.78 -81.41
N GLY A 637 27.86 20.38 -80.84
CA GLY A 637 26.56 20.52 -81.47
C GLY A 637 26.07 21.97 -81.49
N ALA A 638 25.41 22.39 -82.57
CA ALA A 638 24.92 23.78 -82.72
C ALA A 638 24.04 24.24 -81.54
N SER A 639 23.24 23.34 -80.95
CA SER A 639 22.41 23.61 -79.77
C SER A 639 23.16 23.53 -78.42
N GLN A 640 24.40 23.02 -78.43
CA GLN A 640 25.25 22.89 -77.25
C GLN A 640 26.18 24.09 -77.05
N LEU A 641 26.48 24.82 -78.12
CA LEU A 641 27.37 25.99 -78.08
C LEU A 641 26.74 27.11 -77.25
N VAL A 642 27.56 27.76 -76.41
CA VAL A 642 27.17 28.85 -75.53
C VAL A 642 27.27 30.20 -76.24
N TYR A 643 28.36 30.43 -76.98
CA TYR A 643 28.60 31.70 -77.67
C TYR A 643 28.38 31.61 -79.19
N GLY A 644 28.26 30.39 -79.71
CA GLY A 644 28.00 30.12 -81.12
C GLY A 644 29.21 30.35 -82.03
N PRO A 645 29.17 29.85 -83.28
CA PRO A 645 30.29 30.00 -84.20
C PRO A 645 30.52 31.46 -84.63
N PRO A 646 31.79 31.91 -84.78
CA PRO A 646 32.11 33.14 -85.49
C PRO A 646 31.56 33.12 -86.93
N ALA A 647 31.37 34.30 -87.52
CA ALA A 647 30.83 34.43 -88.87
C ALA A 647 31.60 33.56 -89.89
N GLY A 648 30.86 32.71 -90.61
CA GLY A 648 31.40 31.81 -91.63
C GLY A 648 31.94 30.48 -91.12
N PHE A 649 31.82 30.17 -89.82
CA PHE A 649 32.14 28.87 -89.25
C PHE A 649 30.87 28.07 -88.95
N THR A 650 30.94 26.75 -89.09
CA THR A 650 29.87 25.81 -88.73
C THR A 650 30.20 25.12 -87.41
N ALA A 651 29.17 24.75 -86.64
CA ALA A 651 29.34 23.89 -85.47
C ALA A 651 30.02 22.55 -85.86
N TRP A 652 30.75 21.94 -84.94
CA TRP A 652 31.62 20.78 -85.21
C TRP A 652 30.87 19.43 -85.30
N ASP A 653 29.54 19.44 -85.21
CA ASP A 653 28.69 18.25 -85.28
C ASP A 653 28.68 17.53 -86.64
#